data_AF-A0A1H3VYJ7-F1
#
_entry.id   AF-A0A1H3VYJ7-F1
#
_cell.length_a   1.000
_cell.length_b   1.000
_cell.length_c   1.000
_cell.angle_alpha   90.00
_cell.angle_beta   90.00
_cell.angle_gamma   90.00
#
_symmetry.space_group_name_H-M   'P 1'
#
loop_
_entity.id
_entity.type
_entity.pdbx_description
1 polymer ?
#
loop_
_entity_poly.entity_id
_entity_poly.type
_entity_poly.pdbx_seq_one_letter_code
_entity_poly.pdbx_strand_id
1 'polypeptide(L)'
;MVGEKTMLAQTPKEIVNILINVYKTLNKYSIQMFETWSKNLNIEKFPTAISLEKNKKNKGMAKELFINDTVTLFITRLLFLRLLKELGYINESIVNDLTYNIELNKNGNPFINKSISKELNDLNKLPYIDFERFLFERKDAWDEDVTMAINTLYNIPVSKIDEEILGDVYQYFLNANKRKHFGEYYTPRSVVDYIVNETILNGEPIEGDILDPSCGFGTFLTEAVRKTNNSENFKINELVGFDINNFAVTLTRFFLIWTMLKEGEFDGNIENVSILNTNSLEKNASETQITLFENNQFEKTNENNHYRDEKRYKYIVGNPPYIRAERLKNGKQLKAMWGNVWGQNGDTAIVFLYRILKEWIEKNGKVGLVLSGGISNSTAAESIRNILAEEVTIKQIIWLEFSPKIWDASAIPMILIIENKKPNDYDIIKTAVPSEWPSSEIEFQSFYYKDYFSMSVNPSKYILPLLETNDIPILEKLDYSETLGEHIQFKYGIQRGSKAKIFKDANSPNSVKVVDGKSMFIAGKGPSIGWVDIDKVQKKSLWNNRVNLDNGYIALPGIILAPTAVYVEDASIAALDTSIVATHENKNFLKAATAYLNSNIIRYLSLISLRAGVMEGSHRLHMYPRTVEKLPFPYSECIVKKLAKLYDKLSESSLSYNQPHDKVTFMEIIEEIDNVVAKQIGLCKKELNQIKKRLSQKPLDSLIPRYPWMKASERIPNGYEKDRYKIQEGEK
;
A
#
# COMPACT_ATOMS: atom_id res chain seq x y z
N MET A 1 -55.47 15.01 2.73
CA MET A 1 -54.98 14.51 1.42
C MET A 1 -54.08 15.57 0.79
N VAL A 2 -52.80 15.52 1.11
CA VAL A 2 -51.71 16.14 0.34
C VAL A 2 -50.78 14.97 0.08
N GLY A 3 -50.60 14.62 -1.19
CA GLY A 3 -50.07 13.32 -1.60
C GLY A 3 -48.64 13.08 -1.14
N GLU A 4 -48.44 11.99 -0.41
CA GLU A 4 -47.17 11.30 -0.26
C GLU A 4 -46.67 10.87 -1.66
N LYS A 5 -45.88 11.73 -2.31
CA LYS A 5 -44.83 11.25 -3.20
C LYS A 5 -43.56 11.12 -2.37
N THR A 6 -43.54 10.12 -1.50
CA THR A 6 -42.29 9.56 -1.01
C THR A 6 -41.54 9.10 -2.25
N MET A 7 -40.44 9.78 -2.60
CA MET A 7 -39.46 9.25 -3.55
C MET A 7 -38.88 7.98 -2.93
N LEU A 8 -39.59 6.85 -3.11
CA LEU A 8 -39.07 5.54 -2.75
C LEU A 8 -37.88 5.30 -3.67
N ALA A 9 -36.67 5.38 -3.12
CA ALA A 9 -35.45 5.00 -3.82
C ALA A 9 -35.65 3.63 -4.47
N GLN A 10 -35.44 3.58 -5.78
CA GLN A 10 -35.69 2.39 -6.60
C GLN A 10 -34.40 1.60 -6.80
N THR A 11 -33.23 2.24 -6.73
CA THR A 11 -31.92 1.61 -6.98
C THR A 11 -30.95 1.71 -5.78
N PRO A 12 -30.01 0.76 -5.59
CA PRO A 12 -28.93 0.84 -4.61
C PRO A 12 -28.16 2.17 -4.63
N LYS A 13 -27.87 2.67 -5.84
CA LYS A 13 -27.14 3.92 -6.04
C LYS A 13 -27.89 5.15 -5.53
N GLU A 14 -29.21 5.16 -5.65
CA GLU A 14 -30.04 6.23 -5.06
C GLU A 14 -30.00 6.18 -3.54
N ILE A 15 -30.03 4.99 -2.94
CA ILE A 15 -29.93 4.80 -1.49
C ILE A 15 -28.57 5.32 -0.97
N VAL A 16 -27.47 4.96 -1.63
CA VAL A 16 -26.12 5.48 -1.30
C VAL A 16 -26.10 7.00 -1.33
N ASN A 17 -26.63 7.62 -2.40
CA ASN A 17 -26.65 9.08 -2.51
C ASN A 17 -27.51 9.75 -1.43
N ILE A 18 -28.65 9.15 -1.08
CA ILE A 18 -29.52 9.62 0.00
C ILE A 18 -28.75 9.57 1.34
N LEU A 19 -28.13 8.44 1.67
CA LEU A 19 -27.36 8.27 2.90
C LEU A 19 -26.18 9.25 2.98
N ILE A 20 -25.47 9.48 1.87
CA ILE A 20 -24.40 10.48 1.78
C ILE A 20 -24.92 11.90 2.03
N ASN A 21 -26.08 12.26 1.48
CA ASN A 21 -26.66 13.58 1.68
C ASN A 21 -27.16 13.77 3.12
N VAL A 22 -27.82 12.76 3.69
CA VAL A 22 -28.20 12.73 5.10
C VAL A 22 -26.97 12.94 5.97
N TYR A 23 -25.89 12.17 5.74
CA TYR A 23 -24.64 12.30 6.48
C TYR A 23 -24.07 13.71 6.39
N LYS A 24 -23.98 14.32 5.20
CA LYS A 24 -23.46 15.68 5.05
C LYS A 24 -24.24 16.70 5.87
N THR A 25 -25.57 16.59 5.85
CA THR A 25 -26.45 17.48 6.61
C THR A 25 -26.22 17.31 8.11
N LEU A 26 -26.28 16.07 8.61
CA LEU A 26 -26.06 15.77 10.03
C LEU A 26 -24.64 16.15 10.49
N ASN A 27 -23.63 15.95 9.64
CA ASN A 27 -22.25 16.32 9.91
C ASN A 27 -22.06 17.83 10.00
N LYS A 28 -22.64 18.59 9.07
CA LYS A 28 -22.63 20.06 9.12
C LYS A 28 -23.27 20.58 10.41
N TYR A 29 -24.43 20.04 10.79
CA TYR A 29 -25.10 20.39 12.05
C TYR A 29 -24.23 20.04 13.26
N SER A 30 -23.64 18.85 13.27
CA SER A 30 -22.76 18.39 14.35
C SER A 30 -21.53 19.29 14.50
N ILE A 31 -20.94 19.77 13.41
CA ILE A 31 -19.83 20.73 13.45
C ILE A 31 -20.23 22.04 14.14
N GLN A 32 -21.43 22.56 13.84
CA GLN A 32 -21.95 23.79 14.45
C GLN A 32 -22.22 23.61 15.94
N MET A 33 -22.77 22.45 16.32
CA MET A 33 -23.14 22.14 17.69
C MET A 33 -21.96 21.75 18.57
N PHE A 34 -20.87 21.24 17.98
CA PHE A 34 -19.71 20.76 18.73
C PHE A 34 -19.12 21.84 19.64
N GLU A 35 -18.97 23.08 19.17
CA GLU A 35 -18.41 24.17 19.98
C GLU A 35 -19.30 24.52 21.18
N THR A 36 -20.62 24.37 21.05
CA THR A 36 -21.56 24.59 22.16
C THR A 36 -21.45 23.47 23.19
N TRP A 37 -21.37 22.22 22.73
CA TRP A 37 -21.24 21.05 23.59
C TRP A 37 -19.88 20.99 24.30
N SER A 38 -18.79 21.28 23.60
CA SER A 38 -17.42 21.12 24.11
C SER A 38 -17.02 22.16 25.15
N LYS A 39 -17.78 23.26 25.31
CA LYS A 39 -17.46 24.37 26.24
C LYS A 39 -17.30 23.94 27.70
N ASN A 40 -17.98 22.87 28.11
CA ASN A 40 -17.97 22.38 29.50
C ASN A 40 -17.28 21.01 29.65
N LEU A 41 -16.67 20.51 28.58
CA LEU A 41 -16.02 19.20 28.58
C LEU A 41 -14.51 19.35 28.69
N ASN A 42 -13.91 18.46 29.48
CA ASN A 42 -12.46 18.34 29.47
C ASN A 42 -12.03 17.65 28.17
N ILE A 43 -11.78 18.47 27.14
CA ILE A 43 -11.41 18.03 25.79
C ILE A 43 -10.15 17.14 25.82
N GLU A 44 -9.32 17.19 26.88
CA GLU A 44 -8.12 16.36 27.03
C GLU A 44 -8.39 14.86 27.17
N LYS A 45 -9.63 14.42 27.44
CA LYS A 45 -10.00 12.99 27.45
C LYS A 45 -10.32 12.39 26.07
N PHE A 46 -10.55 13.21 25.04
CA PHE A 46 -10.83 12.74 23.68
C PHE A 46 -9.57 12.32 22.87
N PRO A 47 -8.41 13.00 23.00
CA PRO A 47 -7.16 12.65 22.31
C PRO A 47 -6.55 11.30 22.69
N THR A 48 -6.87 10.73 23.86
CA THR A 48 -6.37 9.43 24.31
C THR A 48 -6.95 8.28 23.50
N ALA A 49 -8.19 8.39 23.01
CA ALA A 49 -8.79 7.38 22.12
C ALA A 49 -8.25 7.42 20.68
N ILE A 50 -7.75 8.59 20.23
CA ILE A 50 -7.29 8.80 18.84
C ILE A 50 -5.77 8.96 18.75
N SER A 51 -5.06 9.03 19.89
CA SER A 51 -3.61 9.25 19.98
C SER A 51 -3.10 10.47 19.18
N LEU A 52 -3.74 11.65 19.30
CA LEU A 52 -3.41 12.87 18.52
C LEU A 52 -3.03 14.10 19.37
N GLU A 53 -1.94 14.05 20.14
CA GLU A 53 -1.63 15.13 21.10
C GLU A 53 -0.60 16.21 20.69
N LYS A 54 0.07 16.13 19.54
CA LYS A 54 1.34 16.89 19.40
C LYS A 54 1.29 18.29 18.74
N ASN A 55 0.21 18.71 18.06
CA ASN A 55 0.13 20.05 17.40
C ASN A 55 -1.33 20.49 17.11
N LYS A 56 -1.60 21.80 16.92
CA LYS A 56 -2.90 22.39 16.54
C LYS A 56 -3.54 21.70 15.33
N LYS A 57 -2.75 21.35 14.31
CA LYS A 57 -3.22 20.58 13.14
C LYS A 57 -3.81 19.22 13.53
N ASN A 58 -3.18 18.52 14.48
CA ASN A 58 -3.62 17.21 14.95
C ASN A 58 -4.87 17.32 15.84
N LYS A 59 -5.01 18.41 16.60
CA LYS A 59 -6.24 18.69 17.38
C LYS A 59 -7.45 18.95 16.47
N GLY A 60 -7.27 19.73 15.39
CA GLY A 60 -8.32 19.94 14.40
C GLY A 60 -8.77 18.64 13.72
N MET A 61 -7.82 17.79 13.34
CA MET A 61 -8.12 16.46 12.79
C MET A 61 -8.84 15.58 13.82
N ALA A 62 -8.40 15.53 15.08
CA ALA A 62 -9.05 14.73 16.12
C ALA A 62 -10.52 15.14 16.33
N LYS A 63 -10.81 16.45 16.35
CA LYS A 63 -12.18 16.98 16.41
C LYS A 63 -13.02 16.50 15.22
N GLU A 64 -12.49 16.64 14.01
CA GLU A 64 -13.18 16.22 12.79
C GLU A 64 -13.51 14.72 12.80
N LEU A 65 -12.55 13.90 13.23
CA LEU A 65 -12.72 12.45 13.38
C LEU A 65 -13.82 12.10 14.38
N PHE A 66 -13.80 12.73 15.56
CA PHE A 66 -14.81 12.51 16.59
C PHE A 66 -16.22 12.82 16.08
N ILE A 67 -16.39 13.94 15.39
CA ILE A 67 -17.69 14.35 14.81
C ILE A 67 -18.14 13.36 13.73
N ASN A 68 -17.25 12.96 12.83
CA ASN A 68 -17.54 11.97 11.78
C ASN A 68 -17.97 10.63 12.37
N ASP A 69 -17.23 10.13 13.36
CA ASP A 69 -17.53 8.86 14.03
C ASP A 69 -18.88 8.94 14.80
N THR A 70 -19.20 10.10 15.40
CA THR A 70 -20.50 10.34 16.07
C THR A 70 -21.69 10.27 15.10
N VAL A 71 -21.59 10.96 13.96
CA VAL A 71 -22.67 10.97 12.95
C VAL A 71 -22.82 9.59 12.32
N THR A 72 -21.68 8.92 12.07
CA THR A 72 -21.66 7.55 11.57
C THR A 72 -22.38 6.63 12.55
N LEU A 73 -22.04 6.68 13.83
CA LEU A 73 -22.67 5.89 14.89
C LEU A 73 -24.20 6.07 14.93
N PHE A 74 -24.67 7.31 14.86
CA PHE A 74 -26.11 7.61 14.84
C PHE A 74 -26.82 6.96 13.65
N ILE A 75 -26.25 7.11 12.45
CA ILE A 75 -26.80 6.51 11.24
C ILE A 75 -26.79 4.98 11.35
N THR A 76 -25.68 4.38 11.80
CA THR A 76 -25.55 2.93 12.06
C THR A 76 -26.67 2.46 12.97
N ARG A 77 -26.80 3.07 14.14
CA ARG A 77 -27.77 2.65 15.15
C ARG A 77 -29.18 2.76 14.61
N LEU A 78 -29.52 3.87 13.95
CA LEU A 78 -30.87 4.05 13.44
C LEU A 78 -31.22 3.01 12.36
N LEU A 79 -30.30 2.75 11.42
CA LEU A 79 -30.48 1.70 10.43
C LEU A 79 -30.64 0.32 11.08
N PHE A 80 -29.84 0.03 12.12
CA PHE A 80 -29.93 -1.24 12.85
C PHE A 80 -31.29 -1.43 13.50
N LEU A 81 -31.78 -0.42 14.25
CA LEU A 81 -33.10 -0.48 14.89
C LEU A 81 -34.21 -0.68 13.86
N ARG A 82 -34.09 -0.06 12.69
CA ARG A 82 -35.05 -0.23 11.61
C ARG A 82 -35.03 -1.63 11.02
N LEU A 83 -33.86 -2.25 10.85
CA LEU A 83 -33.76 -3.66 10.47
C LEU A 83 -34.43 -4.55 11.50
N LEU A 84 -34.11 -4.36 12.79
CA LEU A 84 -34.68 -5.14 13.88
C LEU A 84 -36.19 -5.02 13.95
N LYS A 85 -36.74 -3.82 13.69
CA LYS A 85 -38.18 -3.58 13.59
C LYS A 85 -38.78 -4.35 12.42
N GLU A 86 -38.19 -4.24 11.24
CA GLU A 86 -38.67 -4.91 10.00
C GLU A 86 -38.69 -6.43 10.15
N LEU A 87 -37.70 -6.98 10.87
CA LEU A 87 -37.60 -8.41 11.19
C LEU A 87 -38.39 -8.85 12.44
N GLY A 88 -39.10 -7.95 13.13
CA GLY A 88 -39.96 -8.27 14.27
C GLY A 88 -39.25 -8.50 15.62
N TYR A 89 -37.98 -8.13 15.73
CA TYR A 89 -37.20 -8.21 16.98
C TYR A 89 -37.53 -7.10 17.97
N ILE A 90 -38.09 -5.97 17.54
CA ILE A 90 -38.51 -4.85 18.39
C ILE A 90 -39.88 -4.30 18.00
N ASN A 91 -40.58 -3.70 18.97
CA ASN A 91 -41.91 -3.12 18.78
C ASN A 91 -41.88 -1.74 18.08
N GLU A 92 -43.02 -1.35 17.47
CA GLU A 92 -43.16 -0.14 16.64
C GLU A 92 -42.82 1.19 17.34
N SER A 93 -43.09 1.31 18.64
CA SER A 93 -42.93 2.55 19.40
C SER A 93 -41.48 2.95 19.70
N ILE A 94 -40.53 2.01 19.60
CA ILE A 94 -39.14 2.19 20.05
C ILE A 94 -38.31 2.98 19.03
N VAL A 95 -38.61 2.84 17.74
CA VAL A 95 -37.83 3.48 16.66
C VAL A 95 -38.02 5.00 16.65
N ASN A 96 -39.20 5.50 17.04
CA ASN A 96 -39.52 6.92 16.92
C ASN A 96 -38.93 7.79 18.03
N ASP A 97 -38.68 7.23 19.22
CA ASP A 97 -38.23 8.01 20.39
C ASP A 97 -36.71 8.05 20.58
N LEU A 98 -35.95 7.42 19.66
CA LEU A 98 -34.48 7.32 19.75
C LEU A 98 -34.02 6.80 21.13
N THR A 99 -34.80 5.91 21.74
CA THR A 99 -34.51 5.41 23.08
C THR A 99 -33.26 4.52 23.06
N TYR A 100 -32.40 4.72 24.04
CA TYR A 100 -31.17 3.94 24.22
C TYR A 100 -31.41 2.63 24.98
N ASN A 101 -32.58 2.51 25.61
CA ASN A 101 -33.06 1.31 26.27
C ASN A 101 -34.09 0.64 25.35
N ILE A 102 -33.66 -0.44 24.69
CA ILE A 102 -34.47 -1.17 23.73
C ILE A 102 -34.81 -2.54 24.32
N GLU A 103 -36.10 -2.82 24.44
CA GLU A 103 -36.58 -4.15 24.82
C GLU A 103 -36.79 -5.00 23.56
N LEU A 104 -36.11 -6.16 23.51
CA LEU A 104 -36.27 -7.13 22.45
C LEU A 104 -37.50 -8.01 22.67
N ASN A 105 -38.11 -8.46 21.57
CA ASN A 105 -39.21 -9.41 21.57
C ASN A 105 -38.74 -10.80 22.03
N LYS A 106 -39.39 -11.34 23.07
CA LYS A 106 -39.04 -12.63 23.69
C LYS A 106 -39.29 -13.85 22.81
N ASN A 107 -40.03 -13.70 21.70
CA ASN A 107 -40.34 -14.81 20.78
C ASN A 107 -39.24 -15.09 19.73
N GLY A 108 -38.20 -14.24 19.65
CA GLY A 108 -37.05 -14.48 18.78
C GLY A 108 -36.11 -15.57 19.30
N ASN A 109 -35.21 -16.06 18.44
CA ASN A 109 -34.15 -16.98 18.86
C ASN A 109 -33.35 -16.37 20.04
N PRO A 110 -33.28 -17.04 21.22
CA PRO A 110 -32.64 -16.50 22.41
C PRO A 110 -31.17 -16.10 22.22
N PHE A 111 -30.43 -16.85 21.39
CA PHE A 111 -29.02 -16.56 21.09
C PHE A 111 -28.88 -15.29 20.26
N ILE A 112 -29.73 -15.14 19.24
CA ILE A 112 -29.78 -13.93 18.41
C ILE A 112 -30.15 -12.72 19.27
N ASN A 113 -31.16 -12.85 20.14
CA ASN A 113 -31.55 -11.79 21.08
C ASN A 113 -30.41 -11.38 22.03
N LYS A 114 -29.65 -12.34 22.55
CA LYS A 114 -28.48 -12.09 23.40
C LYS A 114 -27.41 -11.28 22.65
N SER A 115 -27.11 -11.66 21.41
CA SER A 115 -26.12 -10.97 20.58
C SER A 115 -26.55 -9.55 20.20
N ILE A 116 -27.81 -9.37 19.78
CA ILE A 116 -28.39 -8.04 19.51
C ILE A 116 -28.31 -7.16 20.77
N SER A 117 -28.70 -7.70 21.93
CA SER A 117 -28.65 -6.96 23.21
C SER A 117 -27.22 -6.53 23.56
N LYS A 118 -26.24 -7.43 23.37
CA LYS A 118 -24.82 -7.13 23.59
C LYS A 118 -24.35 -6.01 22.67
N GLU A 119 -24.70 -6.06 21.39
CA GLU A 119 -24.32 -5.06 20.40
C GLU A 119 -24.91 -3.67 20.72
N LEU A 120 -26.22 -3.60 21.04
CA LEU A 120 -26.87 -2.37 21.46
C LEU A 120 -26.22 -1.77 22.72
N ASN A 121 -25.83 -2.61 23.67
CA ASN A 121 -25.13 -2.19 24.88
C ASN A 121 -23.71 -1.68 24.58
N ASP A 122 -22.98 -2.32 23.66
CA ASP A 122 -21.62 -1.91 23.28
C ASP A 122 -21.64 -0.58 22.51
N LEU A 123 -22.61 -0.36 21.62
CA LEU A 123 -22.85 0.94 20.97
C LEU A 123 -23.07 2.06 22.02
N ASN A 124 -23.85 1.77 23.06
CA ASN A 124 -24.13 2.72 24.15
C ASN A 124 -22.92 3.03 25.06
N LYS A 125 -21.81 2.30 24.94
CA LYS A 125 -20.57 2.51 25.71
C LYS A 125 -19.49 3.24 24.92
N LEU A 126 -19.71 3.50 23.64
CA LEU A 126 -18.74 4.22 22.82
C LEU A 126 -18.57 5.67 23.30
N PRO A 127 -17.35 6.25 23.22
CA PRO A 127 -17.07 7.60 23.72
C PRO A 127 -17.82 8.72 22.95
N TYR A 128 -18.46 8.37 21.83
CA TYR A 128 -19.22 9.28 20.97
C TYR A 128 -20.67 9.46 21.44
N ILE A 129 -21.16 8.57 22.31
CA ILE A 129 -22.57 8.47 22.68
C ILE A 129 -23.11 9.74 23.35
N ASP A 130 -22.30 10.40 24.17
CA ASP A 130 -22.73 11.60 24.90
C ASP A 130 -22.98 12.78 23.96
N PHE A 131 -22.14 12.92 22.93
CA PHE A 131 -22.34 13.94 21.91
C PHE A 131 -23.51 13.59 21.01
N GLU A 132 -23.62 12.31 20.64
CA GLU A 132 -24.74 11.81 19.87
C GLU A 132 -26.09 12.10 20.54
N ARG A 133 -26.19 11.83 21.85
CA ARG A 133 -27.37 12.16 22.67
C ARG A 133 -27.68 13.65 22.66
N PHE A 134 -26.66 14.47 22.91
CA PHE A 134 -26.80 15.92 22.88
C PHE A 134 -27.40 16.42 21.57
N LEU A 135 -27.00 15.81 20.44
CA LEU A 135 -27.46 16.19 19.10
C LEU A 135 -28.87 15.69 18.79
N PHE A 136 -29.17 14.44 19.13
CA PHE A 136 -30.33 13.74 18.55
C PHE A 136 -31.44 13.37 19.56
N GLU A 137 -31.26 13.57 20.86
CA GLU A 137 -32.38 13.43 21.81
C GLU A 137 -33.27 14.68 21.87
N ARG A 138 -32.73 15.86 21.54
CA ARG A 138 -33.45 17.15 21.60
C ARG A 138 -34.06 17.53 20.25
N LYS A 139 -35.16 16.85 19.91
CA LYS A 139 -35.91 17.07 18.66
C LYS A 139 -36.39 18.52 18.46
N ASP A 140 -36.64 19.23 19.56
CA ASP A 140 -37.05 20.63 19.60
C ASP A 140 -35.94 21.61 19.16
N ALA A 141 -34.69 21.17 19.17
CA ALA A 141 -33.52 21.97 18.80
C ALA A 141 -33.06 21.76 17.34
N TRP A 142 -33.78 20.94 16.56
CA TRP A 142 -33.44 20.66 15.16
C TRP A 142 -33.95 21.77 14.25
N ASP A 143 -33.13 22.12 13.26
CA ASP A 143 -33.60 22.92 12.14
C ASP A 143 -34.38 22.05 11.13
N GLU A 144 -34.95 22.72 10.13
CA GLU A 144 -35.75 22.07 9.08
C GLU A 144 -34.92 21.06 8.28
N ASP A 145 -33.64 21.37 8.01
CA ASP A 145 -32.71 20.51 7.26
C ASP A 145 -32.43 19.20 8.02
N VAL A 146 -32.13 19.28 9.31
CA VAL A 146 -31.88 18.11 10.19
C VAL A 146 -33.15 17.27 10.32
N THR A 147 -34.30 17.92 10.52
CA THR A 147 -35.59 17.25 10.60
C THR A 147 -35.88 16.47 9.32
N MET A 148 -35.65 17.09 8.15
CA MET A 148 -35.82 16.44 6.87
C MET A 148 -34.83 15.29 6.66
N ALA A 149 -33.56 15.45 7.06
CA ALA A 149 -32.54 14.41 6.94
C ALA A 149 -32.87 13.17 7.80
N ILE A 150 -33.32 13.38 9.03
CA ILE A 150 -33.72 12.30 9.95
C ILE A 150 -34.99 11.61 9.43
N ASN A 151 -36.01 12.37 9.00
CA ASN A 151 -37.20 11.80 8.38
C ASN A 151 -36.88 11.01 7.11
N THR A 152 -35.92 11.49 6.31
CA THR A 152 -35.44 10.76 5.13
C THR A 152 -34.83 9.43 5.55
N LEU A 153 -33.96 9.43 6.56
CA LEU A 153 -33.32 8.23 7.09
C LEU A 153 -34.35 7.23 7.67
N TYR A 154 -35.42 7.71 8.30
CA TYR A 154 -36.54 6.89 8.78
C TYR A 154 -37.36 6.24 7.67
N ASN A 155 -37.34 6.78 6.45
CA ASN A 155 -38.16 6.31 5.33
C ASN A 155 -37.39 5.45 4.32
N ILE A 156 -36.08 5.26 4.48
CA ILE A 156 -35.28 4.42 3.58
C ILE A 156 -35.75 2.95 3.68
N PRO A 157 -36.01 2.23 2.58
CA PRO A 157 -36.37 0.81 2.68
C PRO A 157 -35.15 -0.03 3.12
N VAL A 158 -35.08 -0.44 4.39
CA VAL A 158 -33.95 -1.18 4.96
C VAL A 158 -33.83 -2.58 4.36
N SER A 159 -34.92 -3.19 3.89
CA SER A 159 -34.92 -4.36 3.00
C SER A 159 -33.95 -4.23 1.82
N LYS A 160 -33.81 -3.03 1.25
CA LYS A 160 -32.95 -2.76 0.08
C LYS A 160 -31.53 -2.30 0.43
N ILE A 161 -31.21 -2.16 1.71
CA ILE A 161 -29.84 -1.87 2.16
C ILE A 161 -29.14 -3.21 2.36
N ASP A 162 -28.21 -3.50 1.46
CA ASP A 162 -27.23 -4.56 1.63
C ASP A 162 -25.95 -4.02 2.26
N GLU A 163 -25.01 -4.91 2.57
CA GLU A 163 -23.72 -4.56 3.16
C GLU A 163 -22.80 -3.82 2.20
N GLU A 164 -23.03 -3.95 0.89
CA GLU A 164 -22.25 -3.21 -0.10
C GLU A 164 -22.58 -1.72 -0.04
N ILE A 165 -23.88 -1.38 -0.01
CA ILE A 165 -24.35 -0.01 0.22
C ILE A 165 -23.79 0.52 1.54
N LEU A 166 -23.81 -0.28 2.60
CA LEU A 166 -23.23 0.11 3.88
C LEU A 166 -21.71 0.33 3.76
N GLY A 167 -20.96 -0.60 3.20
CA GLY A 167 -19.52 -0.46 3.00
C GLY A 167 -19.14 0.82 2.25
N ASP A 168 -19.80 1.08 1.12
CA ASP A 168 -19.59 2.26 0.28
C ASP A 168 -19.88 3.57 1.03
N VAL A 169 -20.98 3.60 1.77
CA VAL A 169 -21.41 4.77 2.55
C VAL A 169 -20.41 5.06 3.68
N TYR A 170 -19.92 4.04 4.38
CA TYR A 170 -18.95 4.25 5.46
C TYR A 170 -17.57 4.60 4.92
N GLN A 171 -17.17 4.05 3.78
CA GLN A 171 -15.96 4.48 3.08
C GLN A 171 -16.02 5.99 2.74
N TYR A 172 -17.21 6.50 2.39
CA TYR A 172 -17.42 7.94 2.19
C TYR A 172 -17.29 8.72 3.51
N PHE A 173 -17.86 8.23 4.61
CA PHE A 173 -17.82 8.90 5.93
C PHE A 173 -16.39 9.02 6.48
N LEU A 174 -15.52 8.05 6.16
CA LEU A 174 -14.11 8.06 6.55
C LEU A 174 -13.31 9.00 5.66
N ASN A 175 -13.22 10.28 6.03
CA ASN A 175 -12.45 11.33 5.33
C ASN A 175 -11.09 10.83 4.76
N ALA A 176 -10.76 11.21 3.52
CA ALA A 176 -9.47 10.94 2.86
C ALA A 176 -8.23 11.24 3.71
N ASN A 177 -8.28 12.28 4.56
CA ASN A 177 -7.20 12.62 5.48
C ASN A 177 -7.01 11.59 6.61
N LYS A 178 -8.09 10.93 7.08
CA LYS A 178 -8.05 9.82 8.06
C LYS A 178 -7.33 8.63 7.44
N ARG A 179 -7.77 8.23 6.24
CA ARG A 179 -7.22 7.09 5.47
C ARG A 179 -5.71 7.20 5.27
N LYS A 180 -5.23 8.39 4.88
CA LYS A 180 -3.80 8.64 4.69
C LYS A 180 -2.99 8.71 5.99
N HIS A 181 -3.60 9.14 7.10
CA HIS A 181 -2.91 9.29 8.38
C HIS A 181 -2.77 7.96 9.12
N PHE A 182 -3.83 7.15 9.15
CA PHE A 182 -3.88 5.88 9.87
C PHE A 182 -3.58 4.66 8.98
N GLY A 183 -3.50 4.84 7.65
CA GLY A 183 -3.35 3.71 6.71
C GLY A 183 -4.63 2.87 6.59
N GLU A 184 -5.77 3.38 7.06
CA GLU A 184 -7.08 2.75 7.00
C GLU A 184 -7.66 2.91 5.58
N TYR A 185 -7.41 1.94 4.72
CA TYR A 185 -8.05 1.87 3.40
C TYR A 185 -9.07 0.74 3.38
N TYR A 186 -10.31 1.07 3.04
CA TYR A 186 -11.32 0.07 2.75
C TYR A 186 -10.87 -0.75 1.53
N THR A 187 -11.01 -2.08 1.63
CA THR A 187 -10.64 -3.01 0.56
C THR A 187 -11.82 -3.16 -0.41
N PRO A 188 -11.67 -2.82 -1.71
CA PRO A 188 -12.74 -2.94 -2.69
C PRO A 188 -13.28 -4.36 -2.75
N ARG A 189 -14.60 -4.45 -2.95
CA ARG A 189 -15.32 -5.72 -2.88
C ARG A 189 -14.76 -6.77 -3.82
N SER A 190 -14.44 -6.39 -5.05
CA SER A 190 -13.84 -7.30 -6.03
C SER A 190 -12.53 -7.96 -5.56
N VAL A 191 -11.74 -7.27 -4.74
CA VAL A 191 -10.50 -7.80 -4.14
C VAL A 191 -10.82 -8.73 -2.98
N VAL A 192 -11.77 -8.35 -2.13
CA VAL A 192 -12.25 -9.17 -1.02
C VAL A 192 -12.83 -10.48 -1.53
N ASP A 193 -13.75 -10.41 -2.48
CA ASP A 193 -14.40 -11.56 -3.13
C ASP A 193 -13.35 -12.51 -3.71
N TYR A 194 -12.37 -11.97 -4.43
CA TYR A 194 -11.29 -12.77 -5.00
C TYR A 194 -10.49 -13.52 -3.92
N ILE A 195 -10.03 -12.81 -2.90
CA ILE A 195 -9.24 -13.40 -1.81
C ILE A 195 -10.06 -14.46 -1.06
N VAL A 196 -11.31 -14.18 -0.70
CA VAL A 196 -12.19 -15.13 0.01
C VAL A 196 -12.41 -16.38 -0.84
N ASN A 197 -12.66 -16.25 -2.15
CA ASN A 197 -12.84 -17.39 -3.04
C ASN A 197 -11.57 -18.27 -3.11
N GLU A 198 -10.39 -17.67 -3.30
CA GLU A 198 -9.14 -18.41 -3.50
C GLU A 198 -8.57 -19.01 -2.21
N THR A 199 -8.89 -18.41 -1.06
CA THR A 199 -8.41 -18.89 0.25
C THR A 199 -9.37 -19.84 0.94
N ILE A 200 -10.65 -19.47 1.02
CA ILE A 200 -11.65 -20.16 1.84
C ILE A 200 -12.43 -21.15 0.97
N LEU A 201 -12.93 -20.73 -0.20
CA LEU A 201 -13.91 -21.48 -1.00
C LEU A 201 -13.32 -22.37 -2.11
N ASN A 202 -12.04 -22.71 -2.04
CA ASN A 202 -11.28 -23.32 -3.15
C ASN A 202 -11.54 -24.85 -3.33
N GLY A 203 -12.81 -25.27 -3.32
CA GLY A 203 -13.25 -26.60 -3.78
C GLY A 203 -13.05 -27.80 -2.84
N GLU A 204 -12.54 -27.61 -1.62
CA GLU A 204 -12.43 -28.67 -0.59
C GLU A 204 -13.52 -28.51 0.48
N PRO A 205 -13.93 -29.56 1.23
CA PRO A 205 -14.76 -29.41 2.42
C PRO A 205 -14.10 -28.45 3.40
N ILE A 206 -14.86 -27.48 3.89
CA ILE A 206 -14.29 -26.31 4.55
C ILE A 206 -14.56 -26.41 6.05
N GLU A 207 -13.52 -26.75 6.81
CA GLU A 207 -13.55 -26.88 8.26
C GLU A 207 -12.37 -26.12 8.87
N GLY A 208 -12.65 -25.27 9.86
CA GLY A 208 -11.63 -24.56 10.65
C GLY A 208 -11.94 -23.09 10.88
N ASP A 209 -11.08 -22.45 11.67
CA ASP A 209 -11.28 -21.07 12.12
C ASP A 209 -10.72 -20.06 11.13
N ILE A 210 -11.40 -18.92 11.02
CA ILE A 210 -11.04 -17.79 10.15
C ILE A 210 -10.56 -16.63 11.01
N LEU A 211 -9.45 -15.99 10.63
CA LEU A 211 -8.95 -14.77 11.24
C LEU A 211 -8.80 -13.64 10.22
N ASP A 212 -9.28 -12.44 10.57
CA ASP A 212 -8.76 -11.17 10.04
C ASP A 212 -8.02 -10.41 11.16
N PRO A 213 -6.68 -10.30 11.10
CA PRO A 213 -5.89 -9.74 12.18
C PRO A 213 -5.92 -8.21 12.23
N SER A 214 -6.58 -7.55 11.27
CA SER A 214 -6.74 -6.09 11.23
C SER A 214 -8.04 -5.75 10.53
N CYS A 215 -9.15 -6.18 11.15
CA CYS A 215 -10.41 -6.36 10.45
C CYS A 215 -11.08 -5.06 10.01
N GLY A 216 -10.71 -3.91 10.59
CA GLY A 216 -11.31 -2.63 10.25
C GLY A 216 -12.83 -2.68 10.39
N PHE A 217 -13.54 -2.50 9.28
CA PHE A 217 -15.01 -2.57 9.21
C PHE A 217 -15.53 -3.96 8.82
N GLY A 218 -14.71 -5.01 8.92
CA GLY A 218 -15.17 -6.40 8.85
C GLY A 218 -15.38 -6.96 7.45
N THR A 219 -15.04 -6.23 6.39
CA THR A 219 -15.34 -6.60 4.98
C THR A 219 -15.02 -8.04 4.61
N PHE A 220 -13.83 -8.54 4.96
CA PHE A 220 -13.43 -9.93 4.69
C PHE A 220 -14.25 -10.94 5.48
N LEU A 221 -14.53 -10.65 6.75
CA LEU A 221 -15.30 -11.52 7.64
C LEU A 221 -16.77 -11.59 7.20
N THR A 222 -17.36 -10.44 6.86
CA THR A 222 -18.72 -10.34 6.33
C THR A 222 -18.84 -11.08 4.99
N GLU A 223 -17.86 -10.90 4.09
CA GLU A 223 -17.87 -11.61 2.81
C GLU A 223 -17.69 -13.12 2.98
N ALA A 224 -16.83 -13.55 3.92
CA ALA A 224 -16.71 -14.95 4.28
C ALA A 224 -18.05 -15.51 4.75
N VAL A 225 -18.75 -14.87 5.69
CA VAL A 225 -20.09 -15.31 6.14
C VAL A 225 -21.08 -15.43 4.97
N ARG A 226 -21.19 -14.38 4.14
CA ARG A 226 -22.14 -14.36 3.03
C ARG A 226 -21.91 -15.48 2.03
N LYS A 227 -20.67 -15.66 1.61
CA LYS A 227 -20.33 -16.68 0.61
C LYS A 227 -20.51 -18.09 1.10
N THR A 228 -20.41 -18.27 2.41
CA THR A 228 -20.35 -19.57 3.01
C THR A 228 -21.70 -20.10 3.46
N ASN A 229 -22.63 -19.22 3.84
CA ASN A 229 -24.04 -19.57 4.04
C ASN A 229 -24.67 -20.20 2.79
N ASN A 230 -24.16 -19.84 1.61
CA ASN A 230 -24.61 -20.38 0.33
C ASN A 230 -23.93 -21.72 -0.06
N SER A 231 -23.12 -22.32 0.83
CA SER A 231 -22.36 -23.55 0.56
C SER A 231 -22.74 -24.66 1.54
N GLU A 232 -23.29 -25.77 1.03
CA GLU A 232 -23.64 -26.96 1.83
C GLU A 232 -22.42 -27.66 2.47
N ASN A 233 -21.20 -27.35 2.00
CA ASN A 233 -19.94 -28.00 2.41
C ASN A 233 -19.10 -27.17 3.39
N PHE A 234 -19.69 -26.14 4.00
CA PHE A 234 -18.96 -25.19 4.82
C PHE A 234 -19.60 -25.03 6.20
N LYS A 235 -18.78 -25.19 7.25
CA LYS A 235 -19.14 -24.81 8.63
C LYS A 235 -18.08 -23.88 9.20
N ILE A 236 -18.44 -22.63 9.51
CA ILE A 236 -17.58 -21.77 10.34
C ILE A 236 -17.53 -22.37 11.73
N ASN A 237 -16.36 -22.85 12.13
CA ASN A 237 -16.11 -23.20 13.52
C ASN A 237 -16.01 -21.93 14.35
N GLU A 238 -15.14 -21.00 13.96
CA GLU A 238 -15.06 -19.67 14.55
C GLU A 238 -14.56 -18.59 13.57
N LEU A 239 -15.15 -17.40 13.68
CA LEU A 239 -14.82 -16.19 12.92
C LEU A 239 -14.20 -15.17 13.88
N VAL A 240 -12.92 -14.87 13.71
CA VAL A 240 -12.17 -14.00 14.61
C VAL A 240 -11.68 -12.76 13.88
N GLY A 241 -11.79 -11.61 14.53
CA GLY A 241 -11.35 -10.32 13.99
C GLY A 241 -10.67 -9.48 15.06
N PHE A 242 -9.54 -8.85 14.74
CA PHE A 242 -8.87 -7.93 15.66
C PHE A 242 -8.80 -6.53 15.07
N ASP A 243 -9.08 -5.51 15.87
CA ASP A 243 -8.76 -4.13 15.52
C ASP A 243 -8.40 -3.29 16.76
N ILE A 244 -7.47 -2.36 16.62
CA ILE A 244 -7.09 -1.42 17.68
C ILE A 244 -8.15 -0.35 17.93
N ASN A 245 -8.98 -0.07 16.92
CA ASN A 245 -10.04 0.93 16.98
C ASN A 245 -11.35 0.27 17.43
N ASN A 246 -11.78 0.60 18.66
CA ASN A 246 -13.02 0.07 19.21
C ASN A 246 -14.25 0.41 18.36
N PHE A 247 -14.26 1.57 17.68
CA PHE A 247 -15.34 1.93 16.77
C PHE A 247 -15.45 0.98 15.57
N ALA A 248 -14.30 0.59 15.02
CA ALA A 248 -14.22 -0.34 13.89
C ALA A 248 -14.67 -1.75 14.31
N VAL A 249 -14.26 -2.20 15.51
CA VAL A 249 -14.72 -3.44 16.13
C VAL A 249 -16.24 -3.48 16.30
N THR A 250 -16.84 -2.42 16.86
CA THR A 250 -18.30 -2.34 17.02
C THR A 250 -19.00 -2.39 15.66
N LEU A 251 -18.54 -1.61 14.68
CA LEU A 251 -19.16 -1.63 13.35
C LEU A 251 -19.00 -2.97 12.62
N THR A 252 -17.88 -3.65 12.80
CA THR A 252 -17.70 -5.01 12.27
C THR A 252 -18.72 -5.98 12.83
N ARG A 253 -18.97 -5.95 14.15
CA ARG A 253 -20.00 -6.79 14.78
C ARG A 253 -21.39 -6.45 14.27
N PHE A 254 -21.71 -5.17 14.15
CA PHE A 254 -22.96 -4.72 13.52
C PHE A 254 -23.13 -5.29 12.11
N PHE A 255 -22.13 -5.16 11.23
CA PHE A 255 -22.22 -5.68 9.86
C PHE A 255 -22.36 -7.20 9.82
N LEU A 256 -21.66 -7.92 10.69
CA LEU A 256 -21.80 -9.38 10.78
C LEU A 256 -23.20 -9.79 11.23
N ILE A 257 -23.74 -9.16 12.28
CA ILE A 257 -25.11 -9.42 12.73
C ILE A 257 -26.11 -9.06 11.63
N TRP A 258 -25.93 -7.92 10.96
CA TRP A 258 -26.76 -7.50 9.84
C TRP A 258 -26.83 -8.56 8.75
N THR A 259 -25.67 -9.05 8.31
CA THR A 259 -25.57 -10.11 7.29
C THR A 259 -26.21 -11.40 7.74
N MET A 260 -25.92 -11.83 8.96
CA MET A 260 -26.51 -13.06 9.51
C MET A 260 -28.04 -12.98 9.59
N LEU A 261 -28.60 -11.82 9.94
CA LEU A 261 -30.05 -11.61 9.98
C LEU A 261 -30.69 -11.57 8.59
N LYS A 262 -29.99 -11.03 7.58
CA LYS A 262 -30.48 -10.90 6.20
C LYS A 262 -30.46 -12.22 5.43
N GLU A 263 -29.43 -13.03 5.61
CA GLU A 263 -29.23 -14.28 4.86
C GLU A 263 -30.13 -15.43 5.35
N GLY A 264 -30.84 -15.27 6.47
CA GLY A 264 -32.02 -16.09 6.82
C GLY A 264 -31.76 -17.56 7.16
N GLU A 265 -31.20 -17.82 8.35
CA GLU A 265 -30.78 -19.13 8.90
C GLU A 265 -29.30 -19.45 8.69
N PHE A 266 -28.45 -18.74 9.44
CA PHE A 266 -27.17 -19.29 9.82
C PHE A 266 -27.41 -20.40 10.86
N ASP A 267 -27.13 -21.66 10.50
CA ASP A 267 -26.99 -22.81 11.41
C ASP A 267 -25.92 -22.53 12.47
N GLY A 268 -24.92 -21.72 12.11
CA GLY A 268 -23.82 -21.35 12.96
C GLY A 268 -24.27 -20.45 14.11
N ASN A 269 -23.91 -20.85 15.31
CA ASN A 269 -24.21 -20.08 16.51
C ASN A 269 -23.44 -18.73 16.41
N ILE A 270 -24.10 -17.58 16.57
CA ILE A 270 -23.43 -16.25 16.63
C ILE A 270 -22.33 -16.24 17.70
N GLU A 271 -22.39 -17.17 18.66
CA GLU A 271 -21.33 -17.42 19.65
C GLU A 271 -19.97 -17.78 19.03
N ASN A 272 -19.94 -18.18 17.76
CA ASN A 272 -18.71 -18.47 17.00
C ASN A 272 -18.10 -17.21 16.35
N VAL A 273 -18.48 -16.01 16.80
CA VAL A 273 -17.97 -14.73 16.26
C VAL A 273 -17.26 -13.94 17.35
N SER A 274 -15.94 -13.82 17.22
CA SER A 274 -15.05 -13.18 18.18
C SER A 274 -14.34 -11.97 17.56
N ILE A 275 -15.01 -10.80 17.57
CA ILE A 275 -14.42 -9.53 17.12
C ILE A 275 -13.92 -8.77 18.34
N LEU A 276 -12.60 -8.58 18.45
CA LEU A 276 -11.96 -8.13 19.69
C LEU A 276 -11.21 -6.81 19.47
N ASN A 277 -11.39 -5.87 20.40
CA ASN A 277 -10.61 -4.65 20.43
C ASN A 277 -9.24 -4.92 21.08
N THR A 278 -8.21 -5.12 20.25
CA THR A 278 -6.88 -5.49 20.69
C THR A 278 -5.82 -5.06 19.68
N ASN A 279 -4.60 -4.82 20.15
CA ASN A 279 -3.46 -4.65 19.27
C ASN A 279 -2.88 -6.01 18.86
N SER A 280 -3.15 -6.39 17.62
CA SER A 280 -2.72 -7.65 17.02
C SER A 280 -1.20 -7.80 16.90
N LEU A 281 -0.40 -6.76 17.12
CA LEU A 281 1.07 -6.82 17.12
C LEU A 281 1.68 -6.76 18.52
N GLU A 282 0.88 -6.58 19.57
CA GLU A 282 1.35 -6.70 20.94
C GLU A 282 1.38 -8.17 21.38
N LYS A 283 2.31 -8.49 22.28
CA LYS A 283 2.35 -9.73 23.04
C LYS A 283 2.26 -9.37 24.51
N ASN A 284 1.54 -10.18 25.29
CA ASN A 284 1.36 -10.11 26.75
C ASN A 284 1.69 -8.74 27.36
N ALA A 285 0.64 -7.99 27.71
CA ALA A 285 0.73 -6.74 28.45
C ALA A 285 1.87 -6.80 29.47
N SER A 286 2.79 -5.83 29.40
CA SER A 286 3.64 -5.51 30.53
C SER A 286 2.78 -5.50 31.79
N GLU A 287 3.15 -6.27 32.81
CA GLU A 287 2.48 -6.49 34.11
C GLU A 287 2.27 -5.21 34.95
N THR A 288 2.26 -4.01 34.35
CA THR A 288 2.29 -2.72 35.04
C THR A 288 0.99 -1.92 35.00
N GLN A 289 -0.14 -2.55 34.69
CA GLN A 289 -1.45 -2.01 35.07
C GLN A 289 -2.30 -3.07 35.78
N ILE A 290 -1.89 -3.40 37.01
CA ILE A 290 -2.81 -3.93 38.01
C ILE A 290 -3.76 -2.79 38.38
N THR A 291 -4.86 -2.63 37.67
CA THR A 291 -6.03 -1.90 38.16
C THR A 291 -6.69 -2.78 39.22
N LEU A 292 -6.41 -2.47 40.49
CA LEU A 292 -6.91 -3.18 41.69
C LEU A 292 -8.44 -3.19 41.86
N PHE A 293 -9.20 -2.70 40.87
CA PHE A 293 -10.65 -2.61 40.89
C PHE A 293 -11.16 -2.83 39.47
N GLU A 294 -11.59 -4.06 39.14
CA GLU A 294 -12.57 -4.45 38.09
C GLU A 294 -12.32 -5.89 37.61
N ASN A 295 -12.92 -6.89 38.26
CA ASN A 295 -12.80 -8.31 37.90
C ASN A 295 -13.17 -8.62 36.43
N ASN A 296 -14.07 -7.84 35.81
CA ASN A 296 -14.51 -8.05 34.42
C ASN A 296 -13.47 -7.64 33.35
N GLN A 297 -12.49 -6.78 33.66
CA GLN A 297 -11.45 -6.43 32.70
C GLN A 297 -10.42 -7.55 32.56
N PHE A 298 -10.11 -8.24 33.67
CA PHE A 298 -9.12 -9.31 33.72
C PHE A 298 -9.53 -10.53 32.88
N GLU A 299 -10.81 -10.93 32.95
CA GLU A 299 -11.36 -12.02 32.13
C GLU A 299 -11.32 -11.69 30.63
N LYS A 300 -11.70 -10.46 30.24
CA LYS A 300 -11.62 -9.99 28.84
C LYS A 300 -10.20 -9.94 28.30
N THR A 301 -9.22 -9.54 29.13
CA THR A 301 -7.81 -9.56 28.71
C THR A 301 -7.30 -10.99 28.50
N ASN A 302 -7.71 -11.94 29.33
CA ASN A 302 -7.32 -13.35 29.16
C ASN A 302 -7.93 -13.97 27.91
N GLU A 303 -9.21 -13.69 27.63
CA GLU A 303 -9.88 -14.13 26.40
C GLU A 303 -9.23 -13.52 25.16
N ASN A 304 -8.97 -12.21 25.14
CA ASN A 304 -8.27 -11.55 24.04
C ASN A 304 -6.87 -12.13 23.81
N ASN A 305 -6.13 -12.41 24.89
CA ASN A 305 -4.79 -13.01 24.80
C ASN A 305 -4.86 -14.44 24.26
N HIS A 306 -5.88 -15.22 24.63
CA HIS A 306 -6.08 -16.56 24.08
C HIS A 306 -6.23 -16.52 22.54
N TYR A 307 -7.16 -15.72 22.02
CA TYR A 307 -7.34 -15.57 20.57
C TYR A 307 -6.12 -14.99 19.86
N ARG A 308 -5.45 -14.01 20.47
CA ARG A 308 -4.32 -13.30 19.85
C ARG A 308 -3.00 -14.07 19.91
N ASP A 309 -2.71 -14.76 21.00
CA ASP A 309 -1.36 -15.29 21.28
C ASP A 309 -1.31 -16.83 21.24
N GLU A 310 -2.40 -17.50 21.58
CA GLU A 310 -2.43 -18.96 21.75
C GLU A 310 -3.12 -19.68 20.59
N LYS A 311 -4.24 -19.13 20.11
CA LYS A 311 -5.05 -19.76 19.07
C LYS A 311 -4.34 -19.79 17.70
N ARG A 312 -4.70 -20.77 16.88
CA ARG A 312 -4.28 -20.91 15.49
C ARG A 312 -5.52 -20.98 14.60
N TYR A 313 -5.34 -20.64 13.33
CA TYR A 313 -6.43 -20.45 12.38
C TYR A 313 -6.15 -21.21 11.10
N LYS A 314 -7.19 -21.81 10.54
CA LYS A 314 -7.12 -22.54 9.27
C LYS A 314 -7.03 -21.58 8.09
N TYR A 315 -7.78 -20.47 8.17
CA TYR A 315 -7.84 -19.45 7.14
C TYR A 315 -7.49 -18.08 7.72
N ILE A 316 -6.63 -17.33 7.04
CA ILE A 316 -6.32 -15.95 7.42
C ILE A 316 -6.49 -15.06 6.20
N VAL A 317 -7.36 -14.07 6.31
CA VAL A 317 -7.66 -13.10 5.26
C VAL A 317 -7.47 -11.68 5.79
N GLY A 318 -7.23 -10.70 4.93
CA GLY A 318 -7.17 -9.32 5.39
C GLY A 318 -6.36 -8.37 4.52
N ASN A 319 -6.33 -7.12 4.98
CA ASN A 319 -5.52 -6.05 4.41
C ASN A 319 -4.80 -5.31 5.56
N PRO A 320 -3.61 -5.78 5.99
CA PRO A 320 -2.88 -5.18 7.08
C PRO A 320 -2.51 -3.71 6.83
N PRO A 321 -2.42 -2.85 7.86
CA PRO A 321 -2.06 -1.45 7.67
C PRO A 321 -0.60 -1.27 7.22
N TYR A 322 -0.33 -0.27 6.36
CA TYR A 322 1.01 0.03 5.80
C TYR A 322 1.67 1.24 6.48
N ILE A 323 1.88 1.17 7.81
CA ILE A 323 2.45 2.28 8.57
C ILE A 323 3.96 2.09 8.69
N ARG A 324 4.73 3.08 8.20
CA ARG A 324 6.19 3.07 8.35
C ARG A 324 6.58 3.10 9.83
N ALA A 325 7.57 2.29 10.19
CA ALA A 325 8.11 2.18 11.55
C ALA A 325 8.40 3.54 12.23
N GLU A 326 8.94 4.50 11.49
CA GLU A 326 9.30 5.84 11.99
C GLU A 326 8.10 6.70 12.42
N ARG A 327 6.90 6.36 11.95
CA ARG A 327 5.66 7.09 12.24
C ARG A 327 4.91 6.55 13.45
N LEU A 328 5.28 5.37 13.94
CA LEU A 328 4.61 4.73 15.07
C LEU A 328 5.13 5.26 16.40
N LYS A 329 4.20 5.65 17.28
CA LYS A 329 4.52 6.13 18.64
C LYS A 329 5.11 5.03 19.52
N ASN A 330 4.61 3.80 19.38
CA ASN A 330 5.07 2.60 20.07
C ASN A 330 6.18 1.85 19.30
N GLY A 331 6.81 2.48 18.30
CA GLY A 331 7.82 1.85 17.46
C GLY A 331 9.01 1.27 18.22
N LYS A 332 9.33 1.78 19.41
CA LYS A 332 10.37 1.19 20.29
C LYS A 332 9.96 -0.17 20.88
N GLN A 333 8.72 -0.29 21.35
CA GLN A 333 8.19 -1.54 21.91
C GLN A 333 8.01 -2.59 20.81
N LEU A 334 7.42 -2.21 19.68
CA LEU A 334 7.30 -3.08 18.51
C LEU A 334 8.68 -3.53 18.01
N LYS A 335 9.67 -2.63 17.98
CA LYS A 335 11.05 -3.00 17.64
C LYS A 335 11.67 -3.99 18.62
N ALA A 336 11.38 -3.87 19.93
CA ALA A 336 11.87 -4.80 20.93
C ALA A 336 11.25 -6.19 20.75
N MET A 337 9.95 -6.27 20.45
CA MET A 337 9.23 -7.53 20.24
C MET A 337 9.55 -8.19 18.89
N TRP A 338 9.72 -7.38 17.84
CA TRP A 338 9.80 -7.85 16.45
C TRP A 338 11.13 -7.56 15.77
N GLY A 339 12.20 -7.35 16.54
CA GLY A 339 13.52 -6.90 16.06
C GLY A 339 14.08 -7.68 14.86
N ASN A 340 13.74 -8.97 14.74
CA ASN A 340 14.20 -9.85 13.66
C ASN A 340 13.55 -9.55 12.29
N VAL A 341 12.39 -8.91 12.29
CA VAL A 341 11.66 -8.49 11.08
C VAL A 341 11.40 -6.99 11.03
N TRP A 342 11.87 -6.26 12.04
CA TRP A 342 11.71 -4.81 12.17
C TRP A 342 12.93 -4.04 11.63
N GLY A 343 12.92 -3.76 10.32
CA GLY A 343 13.99 -3.05 9.64
C GLY A 343 13.80 -1.53 9.53
N GLN A 344 14.90 -0.80 9.22
CA GLN A 344 14.82 0.58 8.78
C GLN A 344 14.04 0.64 7.45
N ASN A 345 13.04 1.51 7.36
CA ASN A 345 12.06 1.58 6.26
C ASN A 345 11.05 0.42 6.15
N GLY A 346 10.99 -0.48 7.14
CA GLY A 346 9.92 -1.47 7.23
C GLY A 346 8.56 -0.82 7.57
N ASP A 347 7.49 -1.45 7.13
CA ASP A 347 6.12 -1.12 7.52
C ASP A 347 5.49 -2.22 8.37
N THR A 348 4.37 -1.91 9.02
CA THR A 348 3.65 -2.84 9.89
C THR A 348 3.17 -4.11 9.19
N ALA A 349 2.90 -4.09 7.89
CA ALA A 349 2.41 -5.28 7.18
C ALA A 349 3.47 -6.39 7.11
N ILE A 350 4.76 -6.05 7.13
CA ILE A 350 5.85 -7.03 7.26
C ILE A 350 5.72 -7.82 8.57
N VAL A 351 5.39 -7.13 9.67
CA VAL A 351 5.22 -7.78 10.99
C VAL A 351 3.96 -8.61 11.04
N PHE A 352 2.84 -8.09 10.50
CA PHE A 352 1.61 -8.86 10.36
C PHE A 352 1.87 -10.16 9.59
N LEU A 353 2.49 -10.08 8.41
CA LEU A 353 2.80 -11.26 7.63
C LEU A 353 3.74 -12.23 8.37
N TYR A 354 4.76 -11.72 9.07
CA TYR A 354 5.64 -12.57 9.88
C TYR A 354 4.85 -13.33 10.94
N ARG A 355 4.01 -12.62 11.71
CA ARG A 355 3.22 -13.19 12.79
C ARG A 355 2.18 -14.18 12.26
N ILE A 356 1.53 -13.85 11.15
CA ILE A 356 0.64 -14.76 10.42
C ILE A 356 1.34 -16.09 10.14
N LEU A 357 2.51 -16.05 9.50
CA LEU A 357 3.21 -17.25 9.05
C LEU A 357 3.90 -18.04 10.18
N LYS A 358 4.22 -17.41 11.31
CA LYS A 358 4.95 -18.06 12.42
C LYS A 358 4.08 -18.41 13.62
N GLU A 359 2.99 -17.69 13.83
CA GLU A 359 2.22 -17.74 15.08
C GLU A 359 0.72 -17.92 14.89
N TRP A 360 0.11 -17.65 13.74
CA TRP A 360 -1.35 -17.74 13.65
C TRP A 360 -1.83 -18.83 12.70
N ILE A 361 -1.14 -19.05 11.59
CA ILE A 361 -1.60 -20.01 10.59
C ILE A 361 -1.33 -21.46 11.05
N GLU A 362 -2.33 -22.32 10.91
CA GLU A 362 -2.18 -23.76 11.11
C GLU A 362 -1.34 -24.42 10.00
N LYS A 363 -0.85 -25.63 10.24
CA LYS A 363 -0.22 -26.44 9.19
C LYS A 363 -1.25 -26.74 8.10
N ASN A 364 -0.87 -26.55 6.83
CA ASN A 364 -1.76 -26.63 5.66
C ASN A 364 -2.93 -25.62 5.72
N GLY A 365 -2.83 -24.57 6.53
CA GLY A 365 -3.77 -23.45 6.49
C GLY A 365 -3.53 -22.57 5.26
N LYS A 366 -4.54 -21.78 4.86
CA LYS A 366 -4.47 -20.88 3.71
C LYS A 366 -4.51 -19.43 4.16
N VAL A 367 -3.68 -18.59 3.55
CA VAL A 367 -3.55 -17.16 3.83
C VAL A 367 -3.80 -16.39 2.55
N GLY A 368 -4.63 -15.34 2.59
CA GLY A 368 -4.82 -14.43 1.47
C GLY A 368 -4.86 -12.99 1.92
N LEU A 369 -3.90 -12.20 1.45
CA LEU A 369 -3.71 -10.85 1.94
C LEU A 369 -3.56 -9.86 0.79
N VAL A 370 -4.02 -8.63 1.03
CA VAL A 370 -3.57 -7.47 0.28
C VAL A 370 -2.36 -6.87 0.99
N LEU A 371 -1.24 -6.77 0.28
CA LEU A 371 0.03 -6.30 0.83
C LEU A 371 0.66 -5.23 -0.05
N SER A 372 1.58 -4.45 0.53
CA SER A 372 2.36 -3.49 -0.23
C SER A 372 3.40 -4.19 -1.10
N GLY A 373 3.57 -3.69 -2.32
CA GLY A 373 4.58 -4.17 -3.26
C GLY A 373 6.01 -3.97 -2.76
N GLY A 374 6.21 -3.21 -1.67
CA GLY A 374 7.49 -3.11 -0.98
C GLY A 374 8.03 -4.46 -0.50
N ILE A 375 7.15 -5.43 -0.20
CA ILE A 375 7.55 -6.78 0.22
C ILE A 375 8.40 -7.48 -0.86
N SER A 376 8.12 -7.19 -2.14
CA SER A 376 8.78 -7.84 -3.29
C SER A 376 10.30 -7.66 -3.33
N ASN A 377 10.83 -6.51 -2.89
CA ASN A 377 12.23 -6.14 -3.08
C ASN A 377 12.89 -5.39 -1.91
N SER A 378 12.12 -4.87 -0.95
CA SER A 378 12.67 -4.04 0.13
C SER A 378 13.65 -4.85 0.99
N THR A 379 14.75 -4.24 1.39
CA THR A 379 15.69 -4.85 2.34
C THR A 379 15.02 -5.17 3.68
N ALA A 380 14.02 -4.37 4.08
CA ALA A 380 13.27 -4.62 5.31
C ALA A 380 12.40 -5.88 5.26
N ALA A 381 12.08 -6.38 4.06
CA ALA A 381 11.26 -7.57 3.84
C ALA A 381 12.08 -8.82 3.48
N GLU A 382 13.42 -8.77 3.58
CA GLU A 382 14.28 -9.88 3.20
C GLU A 382 14.02 -11.17 4.01
N SER A 383 13.87 -11.05 5.33
CA SER A 383 13.53 -12.18 6.19
C SER A 383 12.19 -12.81 5.82
N ILE A 384 11.19 -11.99 5.51
CA ILE A 384 9.90 -12.46 5.01
C ILE A 384 10.04 -13.19 3.69
N ARG A 385 10.81 -12.66 2.73
CA ARG A 385 11.00 -13.33 1.44
C ARG A 385 11.69 -14.69 1.56
N ASN A 386 12.63 -14.84 2.50
CA ASN A 386 13.21 -16.15 2.80
C ASN A 386 12.14 -17.14 3.29
N ILE A 387 11.26 -16.72 4.20
CA ILE A 387 10.14 -17.56 4.66
C ILE A 387 9.22 -17.93 3.49
N LEU A 388 8.84 -16.95 2.67
CA LEU A 388 7.97 -17.14 1.50
C LEU A 388 8.58 -18.08 0.45
N ALA A 389 9.91 -18.13 0.32
CA ALA A 389 10.59 -18.98 -0.65
C ALA A 389 10.84 -20.41 -0.15
N GLU A 390 11.03 -20.60 1.16
CA GLU A 390 11.58 -21.85 1.71
C GLU A 390 10.68 -22.60 2.70
N GLU A 391 9.73 -21.90 3.34
CA GLU A 391 8.96 -22.46 4.45
C GLU A 391 7.47 -22.61 4.14
N VAL A 392 6.95 -21.83 3.19
CA VAL A 392 5.52 -21.84 2.81
C VAL A 392 5.35 -21.89 1.30
N THR A 393 4.21 -22.40 0.82
CA THR A 393 3.87 -22.47 -0.60
C THR A 393 2.98 -21.29 -0.99
N ILE A 394 3.56 -20.20 -1.49
CA ILE A 394 2.89 -19.25 -2.39
C ILE A 394 2.14 -20.00 -3.51
N LYS A 395 0.83 -19.78 -3.58
CA LYS A 395 -0.04 -20.28 -4.66
C LYS A 395 -0.18 -19.23 -5.75
N GLN A 396 -0.40 -17.97 -5.35
CA GLN A 396 -0.71 -16.90 -6.29
C GLN A 396 -0.14 -15.54 -5.86
N ILE A 397 0.33 -14.77 -6.85
CA ILE A 397 0.75 -13.38 -6.72
C ILE A 397 0.04 -12.56 -7.81
N ILE A 398 -0.78 -11.59 -7.42
CA ILE A 398 -1.38 -10.66 -8.38
C ILE A 398 -0.85 -9.26 -8.12
N TRP A 399 -0.22 -8.68 -9.14
CA TRP A 399 0.43 -7.38 -9.07
C TRP A 399 -0.43 -6.31 -9.75
N LEU A 400 -1.01 -5.41 -8.95
CA LEU A 400 -2.06 -4.48 -9.41
C LEU A 400 -1.52 -3.14 -9.92
N GLU A 401 -0.21 -3.05 -10.22
CA GLU A 401 0.40 -1.79 -10.66
C GLU A 401 -0.21 -1.23 -11.95
N PHE A 402 -0.56 -2.09 -12.89
CA PHE A 402 -0.98 -1.70 -14.24
C PHE A 402 -2.50 -1.71 -14.42
N SER A 403 -3.23 -2.02 -13.35
CA SER A 403 -4.68 -1.86 -13.30
C SER A 403 -5.04 -0.38 -13.10
N PRO A 404 -6.23 0.08 -13.55
CA PRO A 404 -6.77 1.38 -13.18
C PRO A 404 -6.76 1.54 -11.67
N LYS A 405 -6.60 2.77 -11.19
CA LYS A 405 -6.42 3.06 -9.77
C LYS A 405 -7.56 2.48 -8.92
N ILE A 406 -7.30 1.36 -8.25
CA ILE A 406 -8.23 0.64 -7.37
C ILE A 406 -8.32 1.33 -6.00
N TRP A 407 -7.18 1.83 -5.50
CA TRP A 407 -7.08 2.59 -4.23
C TRP A 407 -6.41 3.95 -4.44
N ASP A 408 -6.65 4.89 -3.51
CA ASP A 408 -5.75 6.04 -3.31
C ASP A 408 -4.56 5.69 -2.42
N ALA A 409 -3.85 4.61 -2.79
CA ALA A 409 -2.69 4.13 -2.04
C ALA A 409 -1.41 4.89 -2.46
N SER A 410 -0.36 4.71 -1.65
CA SER A 410 0.96 5.31 -1.88
C SER A 410 2.00 4.28 -2.34
N ALA A 411 1.61 3.02 -2.43
CA ALA A 411 2.47 1.88 -2.75
C ALA A 411 1.65 0.87 -3.54
N ILE A 412 2.29 0.18 -4.49
CA ILE A 412 1.60 -0.79 -5.34
C ILE A 412 0.91 -1.86 -4.50
N PRO A 413 -0.41 -2.06 -4.64
CA PRO A 413 -1.11 -3.17 -4.02
C PRO A 413 -0.75 -4.50 -4.69
N MET A 414 -0.57 -5.55 -3.87
CA MET A 414 -0.32 -6.91 -4.32
C MET A 414 -1.22 -7.87 -3.56
N ILE A 415 -1.93 -8.75 -4.26
CA ILE A 415 -2.66 -9.86 -3.64
C ILE A 415 -1.71 -11.06 -3.55
N LEU A 416 -1.64 -11.66 -2.38
CA LEU A 416 -0.77 -12.81 -2.10
C LEU A 416 -1.59 -13.94 -1.48
N ILE A 417 -1.62 -15.10 -2.15
CA ILE A 417 -2.26 -16.33 -1.67
C ILE A 417 -1.19 -17.36 -1.32
N ILE A 418 -1.21 -17.88 -0.09
CA ILE A 418 -0.21 -18.80 0.46
C ILE A 418 -0.91 -19.99 1.11
N GLU A 419 -0.27 -21.15 1.03
CA GLU A 419 -0.58 -22.34 1.80
C GLU A 419 0.58 -22.59 2.79
N ASN A 420 0.29 -22.72 4.09
CA ASN A 420 1.29 -22.93 5.13
C ASN A 420 1.79 -24.38 5.15
N LYS A 421 2.54 -24.70 4.11
CA LYS A 421 3.17 -25.98 3.86
C LYS A 421 4.50 -25.70 3.18
N LYS A 422 5.54 -26.44 3.54
CA LYS A 422 6.84 -26.32 2.89
C LYS A 422 6.71 -26.64 1.38
N PRO A 423 7.26 -25.80 0.49
CA PRO A 423 7.15 -26.03 -0.95
C PRO A 423 8.02 -27.21 -1.38
N ASN A 424 7.53 -27.94 -2.37
CA ASN A 424 8.30 -28.88 -3.17
C ASN A 424 8.76 -28.20 -4.47
N ASP A 425 9.85 -28.68 -5.05
CA ASP A 425 10.42 -28.17 -6.31
C ASP A 425 9.40 -28.03 -7.44
N TYR A 426 8.42 -28.95 -7.51
CA TYR A 426 7.41 -29.02 -8.56
C TYR A 426 6.07 -28.38 -8.19
N ASP A 427 5.96 -27.77 -7.01
CA ASP A 427 4.81 -26.91 -6.72
C ASP A 427 4.79 -25.75 -7.72
N ILE A 428 3.60 -25.20 -7.98
CA ILE A 428 3.38 -24.15 -8.97
C ILE A 428 3.08 -22.83 -8.28
N ILE A 429 3.84 -21.79 -8.63
CA ILE A 429 3.55 -20.39 -8.34
C ILE A 429 2.82 -19.80 -9.55
N LYS A 430 1.63 -19.24 -9.32
CA LYS A 430 0.93 -18.46 -10.35
C LYS A 430 1.18 -16.97 -10.14
N THR A 431 1.57 -16.24 -11.18
CA THR A 431 1.70 -14.78 -11.14
C THR A 431 0.83 -14.13 -12.20
N ALA A 432 0.22 -12.98 -11.88
CA ALA A 432 -0.58 -12.22 -12.83
C ALA A 432 -0.36 -10.72 -12.67
N VAL A 433 -0.49 -10.01 -13.79
CA VAL A 433 -0.35 -8.55 -13.88
C VAL A 433 -1.51 -7.99 -14.72
N PRO A 434 -2.71 -7.90 -14.14
CA PRO A 434 -3.90 -7.55 -14.90
C PRO A 434 -3.87 -6.06 -15.33
N SER A 435 -4.23 -5.80 -16.59
CA SER A 435 -4.38 -4.44 -17.10
C SER A 435 -5.67 -3.75 -16.65
N GLU A 436 -6.63 -4.51 -16.13
CA GLU A 436 -7.90 -4.03 -15.61
C GLU A 436 -8.28 -4.83 -14.36
N TRP A 437 -8.97 -4.18 -13.41
CA TRP A 437 -9.45 -4.85 -12.20
C TRP A 437 -10.84 -4.34 -11.80
N PRO A 438 -11.80 -5.22 -11.44
CA PRO A 438 -11.73 -6.68 -11.60
C PRO A 438 -11.64 -7.10 -13.05
N SER A 439 -10.98 -8.23 -13.32
CA SER A 439 -11.01 -8.88 -14.63
C SER A 439 -11.93 -10.10 -14.57
N SER A 440 -12.71 -10.34 -15.62
CA SER A 440 -13.51 -11.57 -15.75
C SER A 440 -12.63 -12.81 -15.90
N GLU A 441 -11.44 -12.64 -16.51
CA GLU A 441 -10.44 -13.69 -16.66
C GLU A 441 -9.06 -13.12 -16.30
N ILE A 442 -8.37 -13.76 -15.35
CA ILE A 442 -7.01 -13.38 -14.97
C ILE A 442 -6.05 -14.33 -15.69
N GLU A 443 -5.21 -13.78 -16.57
CA GLU A 443 -4.14 -14.53 -17.22
C GLU A 443 -2.97 -14.73 -16.25
N PHE A 444 -2.67 -15.99 -15.92
CA PHE A 444 -1.58 -16.37 -15.05
C PHE A 444 -0.38 -16.92 -15.83
N GLN A 445 0.82 -16.43 -15.49
CA GLN A 445 2.06 -17.16 -15.71
C GLN A 445 2.22 -18.20 -14.59
N SER A 446 2.79 -19.37 -14.91
CA SER A 446 2.97 -20.47 -13.96
C SER A 446 4.42 -20.90 -13.94
N PHE A 447 4.99 -21.05 -12.75
CA PHE A 447 6.39 -21.39 -12.55
C PHE A 447 6.54 -22.52 -11.54
N TYR A 448 7.46 -23.44 -11.78
CA TYR A 448 7.90 -24.34 -10.74
C TYR A 448 8.72 -23.58 -9.69
N TYR A 449 8.57 -23.96 -8.41
CA TYR A 449 9.31 -23.36 -7.30
C TYR A 449 10.82 -23.36 -7.51
N LYS A 450 11.35 -24.52 -7.93
CA LYS A 450 12.79 -24.68 -8.15
C LYS A 450 13.34 -23.70 -9.19
N ASP A 451 12.54 -23.31 -10.17
CA ASP A 451 12.97 -22.42 -11.25
C ASP A 451 12.80 -20.95 -10.82
N TYR A 452 11.67 -20.61 -10.18
CA TYR A 452 11.34 -19.24 -9.75
C TYR A 452 12.28 -18.70 -8.65
N PHE A 453 12.71 -19.57 -7.73
CA PHE A 453 13.63 -19.24 -6.64
C PHE A 453 15.02 -19.84 -6.83
N SER A 454 15.36 -20.29 -8.04
CA SER A 454 16.73 -20.71 -8.35
C SER A 454 17.72 -19.56 -8.11
N MET A 455 18.93 -19.89 -7.67
CA MET A 455 19.99 -18.90 -7.42
C MET A 455 20.33 -18.10 -8.69
N SER A 456 20.28 -18.75 -9.86
CA SER A 456 20.61 -18.14 -11.14
C SER A 456 19.53 -17.21 -11.68
N VAL A 457 18.26 -17.43 -11.35
CA VAL A 457 17.16 -16.55 -11.78
C VAL A 457 16.90 -15.45 -10.76
N ASN A 458 16.98 -15.78 -9.48
CA ASN A 458 16.46 -14.95 -8.40
C ASN A 458 17.28 -15.07 -7.11
N PRO A 459 18.57 -14.66 -7.11
CA PRO A 459 19.48 -14.87 -5.98
C PRO A 459 19.04 -14.13 -4.71
N SER A 460 18.30 -13.02 -4.85
CA SER A 460 17.77 -12.25 -3.72
C SER A 460 16.36 -12.65 -3.30
N LYS A 461 15.83 -13.75 -3.88
CA LYS A 461 14.47 -14.29 -3.64
C LYS A 461 13.40 -13.22 -3.70
N TYR A 462 13.53 -12.29 -4.64
CA TYR A 462 12.53 -11.25 -4.87
C TYR A 462 11.22 -11.86 -5.34
N ILE A 463 10.13 -11.16 -5.11
CA ILE A 463 8.88 -11.47 -5.83
C ILE A 463 8.99 -10.77 -7.17
N LEU A 464 8.98 -11.54 -8.25
CA LEU A 464 9.18 -11.12 -9.64
C LEU A 464 7.83 -11.10 -10.38
N PRO A 465 7.01 -10.05 -10.23
CA PRO A 465 5.66 -10.03 -10.78
C PRO A 465 5.64 -9.98 -12.32
N LEU A 466 6.68 -9.41 -12.94
CA LEU A 466 6.75 -9.23 -14.39
C LEU A 466 7.48 -10.37 -15.13
N LEU A 467 7.91 -11.41 -14.41
CA LEU A 467 8.58 -12.57 -14.98
C LEU A 467 7.62 -13.34 -15.90
N GLU A 468 8.12 -13.79 -17.06
CA GLU A 468 7.46 -14.79 -17.91
C GLU A 468 8.30 -16.06 -18.02
N THR A 469 7.67 -17.19 -18.37
CA THR A 469 8.36 -18.49 -18.46
C THR A 469 9.57 -18.47 -19.42
N ASN A 470 9.46 -17.71 -20.52
CA ASN A 470 10.53 -17.58 -21.51
C ASN A 470 11.69 -16.67 -21.06
N ASP A 471 11.56 -15.99 -19.92
CA ASP A 471 12.61 -15.14 -19.36
C ASP A 471 13.66 -15.98 -18.60
N ILE A 472 13.29 -17.15 -18.05
CA ILE A 472 14.15 -17.98 -17.20
C ILE A 472 15.49 -18.34 -17.86
N PRO A 473 15.54 -18.92 -19.08
CA PRO A 473 16.82 -19.29 -19.70
C PRO A 473 17.74 -18.08 -19.98
N ILE A 474 17.15 -16.89 -20.14
CA ILE A 474 17.89 -15.64 -20.36
C ILE A 474 18.49 -15.17 -19.04
N LEU A 475 17.71 -15.19 -17.96
CA LEU A 475 18.15 -14.82 -16.62
C LEU A 475 19.26 -15.75 -16.12
N GLU A 476 19.17 -17.06 -16.37
CA GLU A 476 20.22 -18.02 -16.01
C GLU A 476 21.57 -17.70 -16.65
N LYS A 477 21.59 -17.18 -17.88
CA LYS A 477 22.82 -16.74 -18.56
C LYS A 477 23.31 -15.37 -18.07
N LEU A 478 22.42 -14.56 -17.52
CA LEU A 478 22.72 -13.26 -16.95
C LEU A 478 23.23 -13.37 -15.50
N ASP A 479 23.16 -14.55 -14.89
CA ASP A 479 23.83 -14.86 -13.61
C ASP A 479 25.35 -14.92 -13.80
N TYR A 480 25.96 -13.73 -13.91
CA TYR A 480 27.38 -13.56 -14.05
C TYR A 480 28.02 -13.41 -12.67
N SER A 481 29.14 -14.09 -12.43
CA SER A 481 29.80 -14.09 -11.11
C SER A 481 30.32 -12.72 -10.67
N GLU A 482 30.62 -11.85 -11.64
CA GLU A 482 31.17 -10.51 -11.43
C GLU A 482 30.09 -9.45 -11.61
N THR A 483 29.97 -8.57 -10.62
CA THR A 483 28.97 -7.51 -10.57
C THR A 483 29.57 -6.14 -10.87
N LEU A 484 28.74 -5.20 -11.33
CA LEU A 484 29.17 -3.82 -11.58
C LEU A 484 29.76 -3.16 -10.32
N GLY A 485 29.21 -3.49 -9.15
CA GLY A 485 29.65 -2.99 -7.84
C GLY A 485 31.08 -3.37 -7.45
N GLU A 486 31.62 -4.46 -8.01
CA GLU A 486 33.02 -4.86 -7.79
C GLU A 486 34.01 -3.91 -8.49
N HIS A 487 33.57 -3.21 -9.53
CA HIS A 487 34.39 -2.25 -10.26
C HIS A 487 34.08 -0.80 -9.91
N ILE A 488 32.83 -0.47 -9.55
CA ILE A 488 32.42 0.91 -9.33
C ILE A 488 31.34 1.04 -8.26
N GLN A 489 31.55 1.96 -7.32
CA GLN A 489 30.63 2.23 -6.22
C GLN A 489 29.79 3.47 -6.47
N PHE A 490 28.48 3.34 -6.34
CA PHE A 490 27.51 4.40 -6.48
C PHE A 490 27.18 5.05 -5.13
N LYS A 491 26.98 6.37 -5.16
CA LYS A 491 26.53 7.17 -4.03
C LYS A 491 25.41 8.10 -4.48
N TYR A 492 24.59 8.60 -3.56
CA TYR A 492 23.69 9.71 -3.91
C TYR A 492 24.50 10.96 -4.25
N GLY A 493 24.02 11.79 -5.17
CA GLY A 493 24.61 13.09 -5.48
C GLY A 493 24.62 14.08 -4.31
N ILE A 494 24.84 15.35 -4.59
CA ILE A 494 24.89 16.40 -3.56
C ILE A 494 23.53 16.52 -2.86
N GLN A 495 23.52 16.28 -1.55
CA GLN A 495 22.37 16.50 -0.70
C GLN A 495 22.34 17.95 -0.24
N ARG A 496 21.44 18.77 -0.79
CA ARG A 496 21.34 20.20 -0.47
C ARG A 496 21.01 20.48 0.99
N GLY A 497 20.06 19.74 1.57
CA GLY A 497 19.45 20.11 2.85
C GLY A 497 18.64 21.41 2.78
N SER A 498 18.28 21.97 3.94
CA SER A 498 17.47 23.20 4.03
C SER A 498 18.26 24.50 3.82
N LYS A 499 19.59 24.46 3.99
CA LYS A 499 20.46 25.65 4.00
C LYS A 499 20.95 26.06 2.60
N ALA A 500 21.23 25.09 1.73
CA ALA A 500 21.65 25.37 0.37
C ALA A 500 20.43 25.72 -0.50
N LYS A 501 20.57 26.76 -1.33
CA LYS A 501 19.60 27.19 -2.36
C LYS A 501 20.21 27.06 -3.76
N ILE A 502 19.36 27.04 -4.79
CA ILE A 502 19.79 27.10 -6.19
C ILE A 502 19.67 28.54 -6.67
N PHE A 503 20.77 29.06 -7.21
CA PHE A 503 20.88 30.42 -7.74
C PHE A 503 21.03 30.38 -9.26
N LYS A 504 20.61 31.46 -9.92
CA LYS A 504 20.77 31.60 -11.39
C LYS A 504 22.24 31.70 -11.79
N ASP A 505 23.04 32.39 -10.98
CA ASP A 505 24.45 32.66 -11.17
C ASP A 505 25.26 32.23 -9.94
N ALA A 506 26.59 32.11 -10.11
CA ALA A 506 27.50 31.80 -9.00
C ALA A 506 27.40 32.89 -7.93
N ASN A 507 27.28 32.49 -6.66
CA ASN A 507 27.10 33.42 -5.53
C ASN A 507 28.19 33.30 -4.46
N SER A 508 29.20 32.45 -4.68
CA SER A 508 30.37 32.27 -3.84
C SER A 508 31.53 31.70 -4.67
N PRO A 509 32.80 31.83 -4.22
CA PRO A 509 33.95 31.20 -4.88
C PRO A 509 33.83 29.67 -4.98
N ASN A 510 33.08 29.05 -4.07
CA ASN A 510 32.89 27.61 -4.00
C ASN A 510 31.58 27.13 -4.67
N SER A 511 30.91 28.01 -5.42
CA SER A 511 29.72 27.68 -6.19
C SER A 511 30.04 26.70 -7.32
N VAL A 512 29.18 25.69 -7.46
CA VAL A 512 29.22 24.72 -8.58
C VAL A 512 27.92 24.77 -9.36
N LYS A 513 28.01 24.58 -10.68
CA LYS A 513 26.83 24.32 -11.51
C LYS A 513 26.22 22.99 -11.08
N VAL A 514 24.90 22.87 -11.10
CA VAL A 514 24.21 21.64 -10.72
C VAL A 514 23.22 21.16 -11.78
N VAL A 515 23.14 19.83 -11.93
CA VAL A 515 22.12 19.14 -12.73
C VAL A 515 21.25 18.27 -11.82
N ASP A 516 19.98 18.10 -12.18
CA ASP A 516 19.08 17.16 -11.53
C ASP A 516 18.84 15.92 -12.38
N GLY A 517 18.41 14.84 -11.74
CA GLY A 517 18.05 13.61 -12.45
C GLY A 517 16.85 13.80 -13.38
N LYS A 518 16.01 14.81 -13.11
CA LYS A 518 14.85 15.12 -13.96
C LYS A 518 15.28 15.62 -15.33
N SER A 519 16.43 16.27 -15.49
CA SER A 519 16.83 16.82 -16.80
C SER A 519 17.61 15.82 -17.66
N MET A 520 18.02 14.68 -17.10
CA MET A 520 18.84 13.68 -17.79
C MET A 520 18.01 12.78 -18.71
N PHE A 521 18.61 12.42 -19.84
CA PHE A 521 18.14 11.46 -20.82
C PHE A 521 19.32 10.57 -21.25
N ILE A 522 19.08 9.50 -22.00
CA ILE A 522 20.14 8.55 -22.39
C ILE A 522 21.32 9.31 -23.02
N ALA A 523 22.50 9.12 -22.43
CA ALA A 523 23.76 9.73 -22.85
C ALA A 523 23.78 11.28 -22.91
N GLY A 524 22.85 11.96 -22.21
CA GLY A 524 22.76 13.42 -22.15
C GLY A 524 22.28 13.95 -20.79
N LYS A 525 23.07 14.83 -20.17
CA LYS A 525 22.79 15.36 -18.81
C LYS A 525 21.70 16.45 -18.76
N GLY A 526 21.32 17.01 -19.91
CA GLY A 526 20.48 18.20 -19.97
C GLY A 526 21.15 19.50 -19.52
N PRO A 527 20.40 20.61 -19.47
CA PRO A 527 20.91 21.90 -19.01
C PRO A 527 21.18 21.89 -17.50
N SER A 528 22.10 22.76 -17.06
CA SER A 528 22.26 23.07 -15.65
C SER A 528 21.01 23.75 -15.12
N ILE A 529 20.57 23.40 -13.92
CA ILE A 529 19.39 24.02 -13.27
C ILE A 529 19.78 25.22 -12.39
N GLY A 530 21.07 25.51 -12.27
CA GLY A 530 21.61 26.69 -11.58
C GLY A 530 22.91 26.39 -10.85
N TRP A 531 23.19 27.18 -9.81
CA TRP A 531 24.41 27.11 -9.01
C TRP A 531 24.09 26.83 -7.55
N VAL A 532 24.95 26.06 -6.89
CA VAL A 532 24.88 25.77 -5.47
C VAL A 532 26.23 26.02 -4.82
N ASP A 533 26.23 26.74 -3.71
CA ASP A 533 27.37 26.90 -2.83
C ASP A 533 27.66 25.59 -2.07
N ILE A 534 28.73 24.89 -2.46
CA ILE A 534 28.99 23.53 -1.98
C ILE A 534 29.27 23.45 -0.48
N ASP A 535 29.71 24.55 0.15
CA ASP A 535 29.96 24.55 1.60
C ASP A 535 28.68 24.65 2.43
N LYS A 536 27.56 25.03 1.81
CA LYS A 536 26.25 25.14 2.46
C LYS A 536 25.40 23.88 2.33
N VAL A 537 25.85 22.88 1.57
CA VAL A 537 25.10 21.63 1.34
C VAL A 537 25.24 20.69 2.54
N GLN A 538 24.25 19.84 2.74
CA GLN A 538 24.23 18.87 3.83
C GLN A 538 25.24 17.72 3.62
N LYS A 539 25.36 17.21 2.38
CA LYS A 539 26.38 16.22 2.01
C LYS A 539 26.95 16.53 0.64
N LYS A 540 28.28 16.59 0.55
CA LYS A 540 29.03 16.91 -0.69
C LYS A 540 29.18 15.73 -1.65
N SER A 541 28.94 14.49 -1.19
CA SER A 541 29.11 13.26 -1.99
C SER A 541 30.49 13.18 -2.67
N LEU A 542 30.56 12.92 -3.98
CA LEU A 542 31.80 12.86 -4.76
C LEU A 542 32.56 14.19 -4.80
N TRP A 543 31.89 15.32 -4.59
CA TRP A 543 32.49 16.65 -4.64
C TRP A 543 33.11 17.08 -3.30
N ASN A 544 33.26 16.16 -2.35
CA ASN A 544 34.06 16.41 -1.16
C ASN A 544 35.54 16.51 -1.57
N ASN A 545 36.14 17.69 -1.45
CA ASN A 545 37.53 18.02 -1.82
C ASN A 545 37.92 17.87 -3.32
N ARG A 546 37.03 17.37 -4.19
CA ARG A 546 37.18 17.29 -5.67
C ARG A 546 38.40 16.52 -6.22
N VAL A 547 39.24 15.90 -5.38
CA VAL A 547 40.55 15.31 -5.75
C VAL A 547 40.46 14.12 -6.72
N ASN A 548 39.31 13.44 -6.86
CA ASN A 548 39.18 12.18 -7.62
C ASN A 548 38.15 12.24 -8.76
N LEU A 549 38.03 13.38 -9.44
CA LEU A 549 37.04 13.58 -10.51
C LEU A 549 37.63 13.98 -11.87
N ASP A 550 38.95 13.86 -12.07
CA ASP A 550 39.63 14.25 -13.32
C ASP A 550 39.11 13.48 -14.55
N ASN A 551 38.61 12.26 -14.35
CA ASN A 551 38.02 11.43 -15.41
C ASN A 551 36.51 11.64 -15.59
N GLY A 552 35.89 12.56 -14.86
CA GLY A 552 34.44 12.74 -14.84
C GLY A 552 33.72 11.72 -13.95
N TYR A 553 32.40 11.58 -14.15
CA TYR A 553 31.55 10.68 -13.36
C TYR A 553 30.36 10.16 -14.17
N ILE A 554 29.77 9.05 -13.72
CA ILE A 554 28.48 8.54 -14.20
C ILE A 554 27.37 9.09 -13.30
N ALA A 555 26.23 9.45 -13.87
CA ALA A 555 25.01 9.78 -13.16
C ALA A 555 23.80 9.00 -13.69
N LEU A 556 22.95 8.55 -12.79
CA LEU A 556 21.64 7.96 -13.11
C LEU A 556 20.57 8.67 -12.29
N PRO A 557 19.44 9.08 -12.88
CA PRO A 557 18.35 9.67 -12.12
C PRO A 557 17.76 8.67 -11.11
N GLY A 558 17.48 9.15 -9.91
CA GLY A 558 17.02 8.33 -8.79
C GLY A 558 15.56 7.89 -8.87
N ILE A 559 14.75 8.50 -9.74
CA ILE A 559 13.32 8.21 -9.93
C ILE A 559 13.02 8.18 -11.43
N ILE A 560 12.77 7.00 -11.99
CA ILE A 560 12.64 6.77 -13.44
C ILE A 560 11.65 5.64 -13.77
N LEU A 561 11.19 5.57 -15.02
CA LEU A 561 10.42 4.42 -15.51
C LEU A 561 11.34 3.22 -15.83
N ALA A 562 12.49 3.49 -16.42
CA ALA A 562 13.50 2.51 -16.77
C ALA A 562 14.90 3.15 -16.70
N PRO A 563 15.98 2.34 -16.52
CA PRO A 563 17.36 2.82 -16.41
C PRO A 563 17.72 3.88 -17.45
N THR A 564 18.40 4.93 -16.99
CA THR A 564 18.93 5.99 -17.84
C THR A 564 20.25 6.43 -17.21
N ALA A 565 21.33 6.35 -17.98
CA ALA A 565 22.66 6.68 -17.49
C ALA A 565 23.34 7.72 -18.38
N VAL A 566 24.16 8.55 -17.75
CA VAL A 566 24.92 9.61 -18.42
C VAL A 566 26.33 9.66 -17.85
N TYR A 567 27.31 9.79 -18.72
CA TYR A 567 28.67 10.15 -18.37
C TYR A 567 28.84 11.67 -18.49
N VAL A 568 29.35 12.29 -17.43
CA VAL A 568 29.62 13.72 -17.36
C VAL A 568 31.13 13.91 -17.24
N GLU A 569 31.73 14.40 -18.32
CA GLU A 569 33.18 14.67 -18.38
C GLU A 569 33.57 15.88 -17.52
N ASP A 570 32.80 16.97 -17.58
CA ASP A 570 33.04 18.17 -16.79
C ASP A 570 32.56 18.00 -15.35
N ALA A 571 33.48 17.58 -14.48
CA ALA A 571 33.24 17.40 -13.05
C ALA A 571 32.97 18.71 -12.28
N SER A 572 33.16 19.88 -12.89
CA SER A 572 32.75 21.16 -12.30
C SER A 572 31.23 21.30 -12.22
N ILE A 573 30.51 20.51 -13.01
CA ILE A 573 29.05 20.38 -12.96
C ILE A 573 28.71 19.22 -12.03
N ALA A 574 28.06 19.50 -10.92
CA ALA A 574 27.68 18.50 -9.93
C ALA A 574 26.26 17.97 -10.11
N ALA A 575 26.04 16.68 -9.81
CA ALA A 575 24.68 16.12 -9.77
C ALA A 575 24.08 16.21 -8.36
N LEU A 576 22.80 16.58 -8.28
CA LEU A 576 22.05 16.57 -7.02
C LEU A 576 21.68 15.13 -6.59
N ASP A 577 21.27 14.98 -5.32
CA ASP A 577 20.76 13.73 -4.74
C ASP A 577 19.45 13.20 -5.36
N THR A 578 18.89 13.93 -6.34
CA THR A 578 17.90 13.40 -7.29
C THR A 578 18.49 12.39 -8.28
N SER A 579 19.80 12.16 -8.22
CA SER A 579 20.56 11.17 -8.98
C SER A 579 21.51 10.38 -8.07
N ILE A 580 21.87 9.18 -8.50
CA ILE A 580 23.01 8.45 -7.99
C ILE A 580 24.21 8.68 -8.92
N VAL A 581 25.42 8.65 -8.37
CA VAL A 581 26.65 9.00 -9.07
C VAL A 581 27.79 8.07 -8.69
N ALA A 582 28.73 7.88 -9.62
CA ALA A 582 29.96 7.13 -9.37
C ALA A 582 31.11 7.65 -10.23
N THR A 583 32.35 7.43 -9.77
CA THR A 583 33.58 7.79 -10.49
C THR A 583 34.55 6.60 -10.50
N HIS A 584 35.52 6.61 -11.42
CA HIS A 584 36.54 5.58 -11.58
C HIS A 584 37.80 6.20 -12.19
N GLU A 585 38.96 5.67 -11.86
CA GLU A 585 40.26 6.06 -12.43
C GLU A 585 40.40 5.82 -13.95
N ASN A 586 39.48 5.07 -14.56
CA ASN A 586 39.55 4.70 -15.98
C ASN A 586 38.37 5.33 -16.71
N LYS A 587 38.65 6.38 -17.48
CA LYS A 587 37.66 7.09 -18.31
C LYS A 587 36.92 6.16 -19.29
N ASN A 588 37.62 5.20 -19.89
CA ASN A 588 36.99 4.24 -20.81
C ASN A 588 36.04 3.31 -20.06
N PHE A 589 36.37 2.93 -18.82
CA PHE A 589 35.45 2.18 -17.97
C PHE A 589 34.18 2.98 -17.68
N LEU A 590 34.29 4.26 -17.32
CA LEU A 590 33.11 5.12 -17.08
C LEU A 590 32.18 5.18 -18.29
N LYS A 591 32.75 5.39 -19.49
CA LYS A 591 31.98 5.37 -20.74
C LYS A 591 31.36 4.00 -21.03
N ALA A 592 32.13 2.93 -20.87
CA ALA A 592 31.67 1.56 -21.10
C ALA A 592 30.53 1.15 -20.17
N ALA A 593 30.66 1.41 -18.87
CA ALA A 593 29.61 1.17 -17.88
C ALA A 593 28.36 2.01 -18.21
N THR A 594 28.53 3.25 -18.69
CA THR A 594 27.38 4.09 -19.09
C THR A 594 26.67 3.55 -20.34
N ALA A 595 27.41 3.08 -21.36
CA ALA A 595 26.81 2.38 -22.51
C ALA A 595 26.07 1.12 -22.07
N TYR A 596 26.70 0.30 -21.21
CA TYR A 596 26.11 -0.91 -20.66
C TYR A 596 24.78 -0.66 -19.94
N LEU A 597 24.75 0.34 -19.06
CA LEU A 597 23.55 0.74 -18.30
C LEU A 597 22.41 1.28 -19.18
N ASN A 598 22.71 1.70 -20.41
CA ASN A 598 21.71 2.15 -21.39
C ASN A 598 21.32 1.07 -22.41
N SER A 599 21.84 -0.17 -22.28
CA SER A 599 21.48 -1.29 -23.15
C SER A 599 20.04 -1.77 -22.90
N ASN A 600 19.42 -2.39 -23.90
CA ASN A 600 18.12 -3.03 -23.73
C ASN A 600 18.21 -4.27 -22.84
N ILE A 601 19.36 -4.95 -22.82
CA ILE A 601 19.60 -6.09 -21.91
C ILE A 601 19.49 -5.63 -20.46
N ILE A 602 20.11 -4.50 -20.10
CA ILE A 602 20.03 -3.97 -18.74
C ILE A 602 18.67 -3.35 -18.44
N ARG A 603 18.03 -2.70 -19.40
CA ARG A 603 16.63 -2.27 -19.25
C ARG A 603 15.73 -3.46 -18.91
N TYR A 604 15.82 -4.54 -19.67
CA TYR A 604 15.08 -5.78 -19.45
C TYR A 604 15.35 -6.37 -18.07
N LEU A 605 16.62 -6.62 -17.74
CA LEU A 605 16.99 -7.19 -16.44
C LEU A 605 16.52 -6.32 -15.27
N SER A 606 16.63 -5.00 -15.42
CA SER A 606 16.18 -4.06 -14.40
C SER A 606 14.67 -4.10 -14.18
N LEU A 607 13.89 -4.28 -15.26
CA LEU A 607 12.44 -4.34 -15.21
C LEU A 607 11.91 -5.68 -14.72
N ILE A 608 12.58 -6.79 -15.03
CA ILE A 608 12.16 -8.12 -14.59
C ILE A 608 12.59 -8.39 -13.14
N SER A 609 13.85 -8.12 -12.81
CA SER A 609 14.47 -8.66 -11.58
C SER A 609 14.85 -7.61 -10.54
N LEU A 610 14.94 -6.33 -10.90
CA LEU A 610 15.52 -5.30 -10.02
C LEU A 610 14.64 -4.08 -9.77
N ARG A 611 13.34 -4.14 -10.10
CA ARG A 611 12.42 -3.03 -9.84
C ARG A 611 12.24 -2.84 -8.34
N ALA A 612 12.63 -1.67 -7.84
CA ALA A 612 12.58 -1.33 -6.42
C ALA A 612 11.80 -0.04 -6.16
N GLY A 613 11.03 0.01 -5.06
CA GLY A 613 10.32 1.23 -4.64
C GLY A 613 9.39 1.80 -5.71
N VAL A 614 8.62 0.95 -6.38
CA VAL A 614 7.70 1.39 -7.44
C VAL A 614 6.59 2.28 -6.87
N MET A 615 6.38 3.44 -7.50
CA MET A 615 5.38 4.42 -7.09
C MET A 615 4.07 4.22 -7.86
N GLU A 616 3.00 4.02 -7.10
CA GLU A 616 1.64 3.90 -7.62
C GLU A 616 1.21 5.12 -8.44
N GLY A 617 0.48 4.86 -9.54
CA GLY A 617 -0.03 5.88 -10.45
C GLY A 617 1.01 6.52 -11.37
N SER A 618 2.31 6.23 -11.21
CA SER A 618 3.33 6.71 -12.17
C SER A 618 4.26 5.63 -12.71
N HIS A 619 4.21 4.40 -12.17
CA HIS A 619 5.06 3.25 -12.54
C HIS A 619 6.57 3.45 -12.36
N ARG A 620 6.98 4.64 -11.90
CA ARG A 620 8.38 5.00 -11.69
C ARG A 620 8.93 4.23 -10.50
N LEU A 621 10.11 3.67 -10.68
CA LEU A 621 10.90 2.99 -9.67
C LEU A 621 11.95 3.93 -9.06
N HIS A 622 12.47 3.53 -7.91
CA HIS A 622 13.64 4.14 -7.31
C HIS A 622 14.91 3.41 -7.77
N MET A 623 15.88 4.16 -8.30
CA MET A 623 17.23 3.65 -8.56
C MET A 623 18.09 3.81 -7.32
N TYR A 624 18.38 2.69 -6.67
CA TYR A 624 19.28 2.65 -5.51
C TYR A 624 20.69 2.25 -5.93
N PRO A 625 21.75 2.79 -5.29
CA PRO A 625 23.13 2.35 -5.52
C PRO A 625 23.29 0.83 -5.46
N ARG A 626 22.79 0.22 -4.37
CA ARG A 626 22.81 -1.23 -4.16
C ARG A 626 22.15 -2.06 -5.27
N THR A 627 21.18 -1.50 -5.98
CA THR A 627 20.46 -2.21 -7.04
C THR A 627 21.25 -2.17 -8.33
N VAL A 628 21.89 -1.03 -8.62
CA VAL A 628 22.77 -0.86 -9.80
C VAL A 628 24.07 -1.63 -9.63
N GLU A 629 24.64 -1.63 -8.43
CA GLU A 629 25.87 -2.36 -8.11
C GLU A 629 25.70 -3.88 -8.23
N LYS A 630 24.48 -4.41 -8.04
CA LYS A 630 24.15 -5.83 -8.21
C LYS A 630 23.98 -6.25 -9.68
N LEU A 631 23.98 -5.32 -10.64
CA LEU A 631 23.88 -5.70 -12.04
C LEU A 631 25.10 -6.56 -12.43
N PRO A 632 24.91 -7.66 -13.16
CA PRO A 632 26.03 -8.42 -13.70
C PRO A 632 26.84 -7.47 -14.58
N PHE A 633 28.17 -7.60 -14.59
CA PHE A 633 29.01 -6.83 -15.50
C PHE A 633 30.08 -7.73 -16.11
N PRO A 634 30.02 -7.99 -17.42
CA PRO A 634 30.91 -8.96 -18.03
C PRO A 634 32.25 -8.30 -18.39
N TYR A 635 33.07 -8.05 -17.37
CA TYR A 635 34.30 -7.27 -17.51
C TYR A 635 35.30 -7.96 -18.46
N SER A 636 35.81 -7.18 -19.40
CA SER A 636 37.07 -7.44 -20.08
C SER A 636 37.59 -6.15 -20.68
N GLU A 637 38.91 -6.00 -20.80
CA GLU A 637 39.48 -4.81 -21.45
C GLU A 637 38.95 -4.61 -22.87
N CYS A 638 38.72 -5.71 -23.60
CA CYS A 638 38.21 -5.68 -24.97
C CYS A 638 36.81 -5.02 -25.02
N ILE A 639 35.96 -5.37 -24.07
CA ILE A 639 34.59 -4.83 -23.98
C ILE A 639 34.58 -3.40 -23.51
N VAL A 640 35.38 -3.08 -22.50
CA VAL A 640 35.52 -1.71 -22.04
C VAL A 640 35.90 -0.80 -23.20
N LYS A 641 36.89 -1.19 -24.01
CA LYS A 641 37.30 -0.43 -25.21
C LYS A 641 36.19 -0.32 -26.27
N LYS A 642 35.42 -1.39 -26.52
CA LYS A 642 34.34 -1.38 -27.51
C LYS A 642 33.15 -0.54 -27.07
N LEU A 643 32.65 -0.77 -25.86
CA LEU A 643 31.51 -0.05 -25.30
C LEU A 643 31.82 1.43 -25.09
N ALA A 644 33.05 1.80 -24.71
CA ALA A 644 33.45 3.20 -24.62
C ALA A 644 33.31 3.94 -25.96
N LYS A 645 33.75 3.32 -27.06
CA LYS A 645 33.60 3.89 -28.42
C LYS A 645 32.14 4.01 -28.84
N LEU A 646 31.32 3.01 -28.50
CA LEU A 646 29.89 3.06 -28.79
C LEU A 646 29.17 4.12 -27.95
N TYR A 647 29.60 4.34 -26.71
CA TYR A 647 29.09 5.41 -25.88
C TYR A 647 29.38 6.80 -26.49
N ASP A 648 30.58 7.00 -27.05
CA ASP A 648 30.93 8.27 -27.71
C ASP A 648 29.96 8.54 -28.89
N LYS A 649 29.74 7.55 -29.76
CA LYS A 649 28.73 7.65 -30.83
C LYS A 649 27.31 7.92 -30.29
N LEU A 650 26.93 7.22 -29.21
CA LEU A 650 25.60 7.36 -28.61
C LEU A 650 25.41 8.76 -28.04
N SER A 651 26.42 9.32 -27.38
CA SER A 651 26.38 10.65 -26.81
C SER A 651 26.33 11.73 -27.90
N GLU A 652 27.12 11.58 -28.96
CA GLU A 652 27.06 12.45 -30.14
C GLU A 652 25.66 12.45 -30.79
N SER A 653 25.10 11.27 -31.05
CA SER A 653 23.74 11.11 -31.59
C SER A 653 22.67 11.68 -30.63
N SER A 654 22.84 11.51 -29.33
CA SER A 654 21.94 12.04 -28.29
C SER A 654 21.89 13.57 -28.28
N LEU A 655 23.04 14.22 -28.41
CA LEU A 655 23.18 15.68 -28.36
C LEU A 655 22.84 16.38 -29.67
N SER A 656 22.92 15.66 -30.80
CA SER A 656 22.69 16.21 -32.14
C SER A 656 21.29 15.93 -32.71
N TYR A 657 20.42 15.29 -31.92
CA TYR A 657 19.05 14.95 -32.34
C TYR A 657 18.27 16.20 -32.80
N ASN A 658 17.89 16.22 -34.07
CA ASN A 658 17.10 17.29 -34.68
C ASN A 658 15.97 16.78 -35.60
N GLN A 659 16.05 15.53 -36.08
CA GLN A 659 15.19 14.97 -37.12
C GLN A 659 14.79 13.51 -36.84
N PRO A 660 13.76 12.95 -37.52
CA PRO A 660 13.34 11.56 -37.32
C PRO A 660 14.41 10.50 -37.63
N HIS A 661 15.28 10.72 -38.63
CA HIS A 661 16.34 9.76 -38.99
C HIS A 661 17.40 9.62 -37.88
N ASP A 662 17.59 10.66 -37.06
CA ASP A 662 18.48 10.60 -35.90
C ASP A 662 18.00 9.57 -34.87
N LYS A 663 16.68 9.29 -34.80
CA LYS A 663 16.15 8.22 -33.93
C LYS A 663 16.58 6.85 -34.41
N VAL A 664 16.61 6.63 -35.73
CA VAL A 664 17.00 5.34 -36.31
C VAL A 664 18.46 5.08 -36.00
N THR A 665 19.35 6.04 -36.32
CA THR A 665 20.77 5.97 -36.00
C THR A 665 21.01 5.76 -34.51
N PHE A 666 20.29 6.48 -33.65
CA PHE A 666 20.40 6.33 -32.19
C PHE A 666 20.04 4.92 -31.72
N MET A 667 18.95 4.35 -32.25
CA MET A 667 18.51 3.00 -31.90
C MET A 667 19.43 1.92 -32.47
N GLU A 668 20.02 2.13 -33.65
CA GLU A 668 21.03 1.25 -34.23
C GLU A 668 22.29 1.19 -33.35
N ILE A 669 22.73 2.32 -32.76
CA ILE A 669 23.85 2.35 -31.82
C ILE A 669 23.53 1.56 -30.55
N ILE A 670 22.30 1.68 -30.01
CA ILE A 670 21.87 0.84 -28.87
C ILE A 670 21.88 -0.63 -29.24
N GLU A 671 21.44 -0.99 -30.46
CA GLU A 671 21.51 -2.37 -30.94
C GLU A 671 22.94 -2.87 -31.11
N GLU A 672 23.89 -2.04 -31.56
CA GLU A 672 25.32 -2.36 -31.56
C GLU A 672 25.83 -2.64 -30.13
N ILE A 673 25.43 -1.81 -29.16
CA ILE A 673 25.75 -2.03 -27.74
C ILE A 673 25.20 -3.37 -27.26
N ASP A 674 23.91 -3.64 -27.52
CA ASP A 674 23.24 -4.89 -27.16
C ASP A 674 23.97 -6.11 -27.74
N ASN A 675 24.40 -6.04 -29.00
CA ASN A 675 25.12 -7.12 -29.67
C ASN A 675 26.49 -7.39 -29.02
N VAL A 676 27.22 -6.33 -28.64
CA VAL A 676 28.52 -6.47 -27.94
C VAL A 676 28.32 -7.13 -26.57
N VAL A 677 27.29 -6.68 -25.82
CA VAL A 677 26.97 -7.22 -24.50
C VAL A 677 26.50 -8.67 -24.60
N ALA A 678 25.53 -8.95 -25.49
CA ALA A 678 25.00 -10.29 -25.71
C ALA A 678 26.09 -11.31 -26.06
N LYS A 679 27.02 -10.94 -26.95
CA LYS A 679 28.13 -11.81 -27.35
C LYS A 679 29.02 -12.19 -26.15
N GLN A 680 29.26 -11.28 -25.22
CA GLN A 680 30.10 -11.57 -24.07
C GLN A 680 29.40 -12.47 -23.05
N ILE A 681 28.12 -12.21 -22.81
CA ILE A 681 27.32 -12.97 -21.85
C ILE A 681 26.99 -14.37 -22.40
N GLY A 682 27.04 -14.56 -23.73
CA GLY A 682 26.67 -15.82 -24.38
C GLY A 682 25.18 -15.91 -24.73
N LEU A 683 24.53 -14.75 -24.89
CA LEU A 683 23.17 -14.67 -25.41
C LEU A 683 23.19 -14.85 -26.93
N CYS A 684 22.42 -15.82 -27.43
CA CYS A 684 22.24 -16.04 -28.85
C CYS A 684 21.27 -15.02 -29.47
N LYS A 685 21.23 -14.94 -30.80
CA LYS A 685 20.34 -14.02 -31.51
C LYS A 685 18.86 -14.23 -31.17
N LYS A 686 18.44 -15.48 -30.90
CA LYS A 686 17.06 -15.81 -30.48
C LYS A 686 16.72 -15.19 -29.12
N GLU A 687 17.62 -15.27 -28.16
CA GLU A 687 17.43 -14.71 -26.81
C GLU A 687 17.44 -13.19 -26.84
N LEU A 688 18.35 -12.58 -27.62
CA LEU A 688 18.35 -11.13 -27.78
C LEU A 688 17.07 -10.61 -28.46
N ASN A 689 16.54 -11.34 -29.45
CA ASN A 689 15.25 -11.03 -30.05
C ASN A 689 14.09 -11.22 -29.07
N GLN A 690 14.18 -12.21 -28.18
CA GLN A 690 13.20 -12.42 -27.12
C GLN A 690 13.21 -11.24 -26.13
N ILE A 691 14.38 -10.72 -25.73
CA ILE A 691 14.49 -9.50 -24.91
C ILE A 691 13.79 -8.32 -25.60
N LYS A 692 14.09 -8.09 -26.88
CA LYS A 692 13.45 -7.01 -27.68
C LYS A 692 11.94 -7.19 -27.74
N LYS A 693 11.46 -8.42 -27.96
CA LYS A 693 10.04 -8.75 -27.97
C LYS A 693 9.40 -8.43 -26.61
N ARG A 694 9.99 -8.88 -25.51
CA ARG A 694 9.51 -8.60 -24.13
C ARG A 694 9.36 -7.11 -23.89
N LEU A 695 10.38 -6.31 -24.23
CA LEU A 695 10.36 -4.85 -24.06
C LEU A 695 9.34 -4.12 -24.96
N SER A 696 8.82 -4.79 -25.99
CA SER A 696 7.78 -4.27 -26.89
C SER A 696 6.37 -4.72 -26.52
N GLN A 697 6.21 -5.56 -25.50
CA GLN A 697 4.92 -6.08 -25.06
C GLN A 697 4.47 -5.41 -23.76
N LYS A 698 3.16 -5.36 -23.53
CA LYS A 698 2.61 -4.89 -22.26
C LYS A 698 3.05 -5.79 -21.10
N PRO A 699 3.33 -5.22 -19.92
CA PRO A 699 3.33 -3.79 -19.61
C PRO A 699 4.67 -3.07 -19.90
N LEU A 700 5.72 -3.78 -20.36
CA LEU A 700 7.08 -3.26 -20.49
C LEU A 700 7.24 -2.21 -21.61
N ASP A 701 6.39 -2.24 -22.62
CA ASP A 701 6.31 -1.27 -23.71
C ASP A 701 6.08 0.18 -23.21
N SER A 702 5.38 0.33 -22.09
CA SER A 702 5.14 1.61 -21.44
C SER A 702 6.29 2.08 -20.54
N LEU A 703 7.17 1.16 -20.13
CA LEU A 703 8.28 1.42 -19.21
C LEU A 703 9.56 1.76 -19.98
N ILE A 704 9.53 2.92 -20.65
CA ILE A 704 10.63 3.37 -21.51
C ILE A 704 11.64 4.25 -20.75
N PRO A 705 12.93 4.17 -21.12
CA PRO A 705 13.94 5.09 -20.60
C PRO A 705 13.67 6.49 -21.18
N ARG A 706 14.31 7.51 -20.62
CA ARG A 706 14.14 8.85 -21.19
C ARG A 706 15.04 9.03 -22.40
N TYR A 707 14.42 9.10 -23.57
CA TYR A 707 15.11 9.40 -24.82
C TYR A 707 15.32 10.91 -25.03
N PRO A 708 16.30 11.32 -25.88
CA PRO A 708 16.60 12.73 -26.14
C PRO A 708 15.39 13.53 -26.67
N TRP A 709 14.49 12.88 -27.41
CA TRP A 709 13.29 13.51 -27.97
C TRP A 709 12.10 13.58 -26.99
N MET A 710 12.24 13.10 -25.76
CA MET A 710 11.19 13.21 -24.75
C MET A 710 11.36 14.49 -23.95
N LYS A 711 10.42 15.43 -24.09
CA LYS A 711 10.42 16.66 -23.29
C LYS A 711 10.29 16.31 -21.81
N ALA A 712 11.16 16.89 -20.97
CA ALA A 712 10.96 16.88 -19.54
C ALA A 712 9.65 17.63 -19.23
N SER A 713 8.65 16.96 -18.67
CA SER A 713 7.39 17.61 -18.32
C SER A 713 7.63 18.70 -17.27
N GLU A 714 7.14 19.91 -17.52
CA GLU A 714 7.08 20.94 -16.48
C GLU A 714 6.15 20.44 -15.37
N ARG A 715 6.66 20.38 -14.13
CA ARG A 715 5.86 19.97 -12.97
C ARG A 715 5.58 21.22 -12.17
N ILE A 716 4.32 21.48 -11.87
CA ILE A 716 3.96 22.45 -10.83
C ILE A 716 4.44 21.83 -9.50
N PRO A 717 5.41 22.43 -8.79
CA PRO A 717 5.95 21.83 -7.57
C PRO A 717 4.82 21.67 -6.53
N ASN A 718 4.73 20.51 -5.89
CA ASN A 718 3.82 20.30 -4.77
C ASN A 718 4.26 21.16 -3.57
N GLY A 719 3.37 21.42 -2.60
CA GLY A 719 3.59 22.43 -1.55
C GLY A 719 4.93 22.39 -0.80
N TYR A 720 5.54 21.21 -0.59
CA TYR A 720 6.86 21.07 0.05
C TYR A 720 8.06 21.19 -0.93
N GLU A 721 7.82 21.10 -2.24
CA GLU A 721 8.82 21.24 -3.31
C GLU A 721 8.94 22.70 -3.79
N LYS A 722 7.89 23.53 -3.61
CA LYS A 722 7.88 24.94 -4.06
C LYS A 722 9.05 25.76 -3.54
N ASP A 723 9.41 25.63 -2.26
CA ASP A 723 10.54 26.38 -1.69
C ASP A 723 11.91 25.77 -2.01
N ARG A 724 11.98 24.47 -2.33
CA ARG A 724 13.25 23.80 -2.63
C ARG A 724 13.74 24.09 -4.04
N TYR A 725 12.84 24.24 -5.01
CA TYR A 725 13.18 24.46 -6.42
C TYR A 725 12.93 25.90 -6.90
N LYS A 726 12.54 26.82 -6.01
CA LYS A 726 12.43 28.24 -6.36
C LYS A 726 13.84 28.78 -6.64
N ILE A 727 14.11 29.08 -7.90
CA ILE A 727 15.29 29.86 -8.30
C ILE A 727 15.10 31.23 -7.65
N GLN A 728 16.04 31.62 -6.78
CA GLN A 728 16.03 32.97 -6.23
C GLN A 728 16.93 33.85 -7.09
N GLU A 729 16.42 35.01 -7.48
CA GLU A 729 17.23 36.08 -8.03
C GLU A 729 18.15 36.55 -6.91
N GLY A 730 19.46 36.55 -7.15
CA GLY A 730 20.42 37.03 -6.15
C GLY A 730 20.16 38.50 -5.85
N GLU A 731 20.25 38.89 -4.57
CA GLU A 731 20.43 40.30 -4.24
C GLU A 731 21.75 40.75 -4.88
N LYS A 732 21.65 41.77 -5.74
CA LYS A 732 22.78 42.35 -6.49
C LYS A 732 23.79 43.01 -5.55
#